data_AF-A0A484C0Y7-F1
#
_entry.id   AF-A0A484C0Y7-F1
#
_cell.length_a   1.000
_cell.length_b   1.000
_cell.length_c   1.000
_cell.angle_alpha   90.00
_cell.angle_beta   90.00
_cell.angle_gamma   90.00
#
_symmetry.space_group_name_H-M   'P 1'
#
loop_
_entity.id
_entity.type
_entity.pdbx_description
1 polymer ?
#
loop_
_entity_poly.entity_id
_entity_poly.type
_entity_poly.pdbx_seq_one_letter_code
_entity_poly.pdbx_strand_id
1 'polypeptide(L)'
;METLLESDSEEQVRVGEPQEEDDDRDLKETLSNLHVSAPQELLLKLDKADELYPESYRVNSPDETRLLAIADNFQRQYSHLFPSRKPLLLCPVNECGVKKFVSMTLRPTPTVYPELFTWEGCASFVANFLSLDPLDPPVDLPRYLFSSTSVLQSQRATCFEYAALLCSLLLGVNYDAYCVSGYAVKEMCLLDQSLQQCPLLDTEVKSVISEQGSQENKYTVRPLRELKSHFLMQQEKKKQDAEAALLQEQKLKQESEQRPADPLRGLRVHCWVLVLSGSRSVQENFFIDPLTGNSYSTDNDNFLGIESAWNNLNYYVNMQDCSDGCADVVYDMEDLKVWEPVLYGATSKKQLISDVLKKKESKMMRKISNDEEEDEQPKAFEMPRSWVNYITIQKKDLETRWPGGQKVTHYRKAQLERFAPYLRSDGMGTRLTAYKDLDCTEVVMVKEWYQHRKDHLVERVVNKANNLTTERFKRGRRFHLLFHSYTSLSTDTKHEMEFSSARVDDLVRRVDSPCEMTEFFEGRKDFLYYRHVVFVQLSESDLGIDPDDRLLEKVVERFHRNRSIPANKDVAQRVFLLAERRIELTYHLEDHRFISSKRSFIKPRESTENKKAEDFTPDMVSSFQVDPSEKPLKTLALYDILVALMKDEEKVVLQIKESKQEVRDIVACREQEERDVQLEFSPWTTTGAARARSQRQKMELLAAEEQRWLQEKEKDILAPLLIRLDNAETLSAGDAKHIHQDCLAEFKQRLVDHANLIQERYEKETQELQSKQQWYHKNQLNMTELQEKEYQTYCSEKTLQIHVAKKRLIILKSSCIGKTPNRPTTIRKVSVYTMASPTPLSKANNTFSLALLKKFGDDDKTANIFYSPFSISSALAMVMLGARGNTATQMSECLKTKDCQDDVHVSFAQLLSELNKAGAPYALSVANRLYGEQSYQFVEDFLGKTKKHYNAELETVDFKSSSEAARLNINTWVQKQTQDKIKDLLGKGVVDSLTRLVLVNAIYFKGNWNKQFEEIATRDAQFRLNKNDTKPVKMMHQKSKFPLTYIPEASCQILEMPYKGEELSMLIFLPNEMEDSTTGLEKLEKQLTYENFMEWTRPDMMDKVEVQVGLPRFKMEESYDMKEVLVSMGMVDAFDMAKSDFSGMSPANDLVVSKVVHKAFVEVNEEGTEAAAATAAIMMMRCMPMRPTTFIADHPFLFFIRHNSSMSVLFAGRYCSPE
;
A
#
# COMPACT_ATOMS: atom_id res chain seq x y z
N MET A 1 -4.78 29.21 66.00
CA MET A 1 -4.41 30.30 66.94
C MET A 1 -4.78 31.60 66.27
N GLU A 2 -5.30 32.57 67.03
CA GLU A 2 -5.20 34.02 66.81
C GLU A 2 -5.59 34.62 65.43
N THR A 3 -6.49 35.61 65.30
CA THR A 3 -7.51 36.22 66.20
C THR A 3 -8.25 37.32 65.43
N LEU A 4 -9.56 37.54 65.71
CA LEU A 4 -10.25 38.87 65.81
C LEU A 4 -10.43 39.72 64.52
N LEU A 5 -11.51 40.47 64.24
CA LEU A 5 -12.81 40.83 64.86
C LEU A 5 -13.83 41.09 63.70
N GLU A 6 -15.12 40.74 63.78
CA GLU A 6 -16.28 41.57 64.27
C GLU A 6 -16.33 42.98 63.64
N SER A 7 -17.45 43.52 63.11
CA SER A 7 -18.84 43.42 63.59
C SER A 7 -19.88 43.86 62.51
N ASP A 8 -21.08 43.24 62.51
CA ASP A 8 -22.44 43.80 62.75
C ASP A 8 -22.77 45.26 62.30
N SER A 9 -24.01 45.64 61.91
CA SER A 9 -25.33 44.96 61.83
C SER A 9 -26.39 45.88 61.18
N GLU A 10 -27.45 45.31 60.58
CA GLU A 10 -28.86 45.82 60.61
C GLU A 10 -29.17 47.22 59.98
N GLU A 11 -30.39 47.61 59.54
CA GLU A 11 -31.74 47.00 59.60
C GLU A 11 -32.70 47.62 58.54
N GLN A 12 -33.83 46.92 58.32
CA GLN A 12 -35.18 47.43 57.98
C GLN A 12 -35.63 47.94 56.59
N VAL A 13 -36.90 47.59 56.32
CA VAL A 13 -37.72 47.80 55.12
C VAL A 13 -38.77 48.88 55.39
N ARG A 14 -39.16 49.68 54.38
CA ARG A 14 -40.53 50.25 54.33
C ARG A 14 -41.03 50.54 52.89
N VAL A 15 -42.34 50.47 52.74
CA VAL A 15 -43.11 50.46 51.49
C VAL A 15 -43.56 51.88 51.09
N GLY A 16 -43.63 52.16 49.78
CA GLY A 16 -44.28 53.35 49.23
C GLY A 16 -44.40 53.34 47.71
N GLU A 17 -45.63 53.22 47.20
CA GLU A 17 -46.09 53.53 45.84
C GLU A 17 -47.20 54.62 45.96
N PRO A 18 -47.66 55.27 44.87
CA PRO A 18 -46.96 55.63 43.63
C PRO A 18 -47.23 57.11 43.25
N GLN A 19 -46.45 57.71 42.33
CA GLN A 19 -46.97 58.75 41.42
C GLN A 19 -46.10 58.96 40.18
N GLU A 20 -46.74 59.33 39.08
CA GLU A 20 -46.19 59.45 37.71
C GLU A 20 -45.56 60.84 37.44
N GLU A 21 -44.89 60.95 36.27
CA GLU A 21 -44.39 62.19 35.62
C GLU A 21 -43.09 62.83 36.17
N ASP A 22 -41.89 62.32 35.76
CA ASP A 22 -40.79 63.16 35.20
C ASP A 22 -39.50 62.42 34.69
N ASP A 23 -39.41 61.09 34.67
CA ASP A 23 -38.14 60.34 34.47
C ASP A 23 -37.54 60.25 33.03
N ASP A 24 -38.09 60.94 32.03
CA ASP A 24 -37.70 60.74 30.61
C ASP A 24 -36.41 61.49 30.18
N ARG A 25 -35.60 61.96 31.14
CA ARG A 25 -34.28 62.60 30.90
C ARG A 25 -33.11 61.96 31.62
N ASP A 26 -33.27 61.55 32.88
CA ASP A 26 -32.15 61.00 33.67
C ASP A 26 -31.78 59.56 33.25
N LEU A 27 -32.73 58.82 32.66
CA LEU A 27 -32.47 57.52 32.04
C LEU A 27 -31.43 57.56 30.90
N LYS A 28 -31.20 58.72 30.27
CA LYS A 28 -30.16 58.87 29.22
C LYS A 28 -28.75 59.07 29.77
N GLU A 29 -28.58 59.66 30.95
CA GLU A 29 -27.25 59.83 31.56
C GLU A 29 -26.81 58.59 32.37
N THR A 30 -27.75 57.84 32.97
CA THR A 30 -27.42 56.56 33.61
C THR A 30 -27.05 55.47 32.61
N LEU A 31 -27.68 55.43 31.42
CA LEU A 31 -27.32 54.50 30.35
C LEU A 31 -25.93 54.77 29.73
N SER A 32 -25.37 55.97 29.87
CA SER A 32 -24.02 56.29 29.38
C SER A 32 -22.87 55.81 30.29
N ASN A 33 -23.12 55.46 31.55
CA ASN A 33 -22.07 55.22 32.55
C ASN A 33 -21.94 53.76 33.05
N LEU A 34 -22.76 52.82 32.57
CA LEU A 34 -22.54 51.38 32.81
C LEU A 34 -21.58 50.77 31.79
N HIS A 35 -20.29 51.13 31.90
CA HIS A 35 -19.23 50.53 31.11
C HIS A 35 -18.82 49.15 31.68
N VAL A 36 -19.56 48.11 31.33
CA VAL A 36 -19.07 46.73 31.43
C VAL A 36 -18.26 46.43 30.17
N SER A 37 -16.95 46.27 30.32
CA SER A 37 -16.02 46.03 29.22
C SER A 37 -16.28 44.68 28.56
N ALA A 38 -16.69 44.70 27.28
CA ALA A 38 -16.73 43.50 26.46
C ALA A 38 -15.29 42.99 26.17
N PRO A 39 -15.08 41.68 25.87
CA PRO A 39 -13.80 41.15 25.43
C PRO A 39 -13.38 41.74 24.07
N GLN A 40 -12.61 42.83 24.11
CA GLN A 40 -12.37 43.70 22.98
C GLN A 40 -11.14 43.27 22.14
N GLU A 41 -11.05 41.99 21.77
CA GLU A 41 -9.91 41.43 21.02
C GLU A 41 -10.25 40.65 19.73
N LEU A 42 -11.52 40.34 19.43
CA LEU A 42 -11.91 39.64 18.18
C LEU A 42 -12.65 40.49 17.15
N LEU A 43 -12.81 41.80 17.39
CA LEU A 43 -13.18 42.74 16.33
C LEU A 43 -12.00 42.98 15.39
N LEU A 44 -11.87 42.10 14.38
CA LEU A 44 -11.05 42.36 13.19
C LEU A 44 -11.35 43.76 12.66
N LYS A 45 -10.28 44.52 12.41
CA LYS A 45 -10.30 45.93 12.00
C LYS A 45 -11.33 46.18 10.89
N LEU A 46 -12.46 46.79 11.27
CA LEU A 46 -13.62 47.02 10.39
C LEU A 46 -13.31 47.92 9.19
N ASP A 47 -12.22 48.69 9.23
CA ASP A 47 -11.72 49.55 8.14
C ASP A 47 -11.27 48.80 6.86
N LYS A 48 -11.39 47.46 6.81
CA LYS A 48 -11.06 46.64 5.62
C LYS A 48 -12.10 45.57 5.26
N ALA A 49 -13.34 45.68 5.77
CA ALA A 49 -14.37 44.66 5.54
C ALA A 49 -14.77 44.48 4.06
N ASP A 50 -14.69 45.53 3.25
CA ASP A 50 -15.17 45.55 1.86
C ASP A 50 -14.35 44.72 0.86
N GLU A 51 -13.08 44.39 1.16
CA GLU A 51 -12.23 43.57 0.28
C GLU A 51 -12.26 42.06 0.61
N LEU A 52 -12.75 41.68 1.80
CA LEU A 52 -12.59 40.32 2.34
C LEU A 52 -13.85 39.44 2.28
N TYR A 53 -15.05 40.03 2.32
CA TYR A 53 -16.32 39.28 2.45
C TYR A 53 -17.31 39.54 1.29
N PRO A 54 -17.94 38.49 0.72
CA PRO A 54 -18.93 38.65 -0.35
C PRO A 54 -20.11 39.53 0.06
N GLU A 55 -20.78 40.13 -0.93
CA GLU A 55 -21.95 40.98 -0.70
C GLU A 55 -23.09 40.25 0.04
N SER A 56 -23.24 38.93 -0.16
CA SER A 56 -24.22 38.09 0.54
C SER A 56 -24.03 38.05 2.06
N TYR A 57 -22.83 38.34 2.56
CA TYR A 57 -22.53 38.42 3.99
C TYR A 57 -22.94 39.79 4.56
N ARG A 58 -22.81 40.86 3.77
CA ARG A 58 -22.99 42.26 4.20
C ARG A 58 -24.40 42.81 3.98
N VAL A 59 -25.19 42.21 3.08
CA VAL A 59 -26.56 42.67 2.76
C VAL A 59 -27.56 41.49 2.77
N ASN A 60 -28.82 41.79 3.08
CA ASN A 60 -29.94 40.86 2.96
C ASN A 60 -30.68 41.06 1.63
N SER A 61 -30.89 39.97 0.90
CA SER A 61 -31.75 39.92 -0.28
C SER A 61 -33.24 40.15 0.06
N PRO A 62 -34.10 40.43 -0.92
CA PRO A 62 -35.55 40.56 -0.69
C PRO A 62 -36.17 39.29 -0.08
N ASP A 63 -35.75 38.11 -0.53
CA ASP A 63 -36.24 36.82 -0.03
C ASP A 63 -35.73 36.52 1.39
N GLU A 64 -34.47 36.84 1.70
CA GLU A 64 -33.97 36.81 3.09
C GLU A 64 -34.74 37.75 3.99
N THR A 65 -35.04 38.97 3.53
CA THR A 65 -35.80 39.95 4.32
C THR A 65 -37.22 39.44 4.61
N ARG A 66 -37.86 38.79 3.64
CA ARG A 66 -39.17 38.12 3.82
C ARG A 66 -39.07 36.93 4.78
N LEU A 67 -38.03 36.10 4.68
CA LEU A 67 -37.79 34.99 5.59
C LEU A 67 -37.58 35.46 7.04
N LEU A 68 -36.79 36.52 7.25
CA LEU A 68 -36.59 37.11 8.56
C LEU A 68 -37.89 37.65 9.17
N ALA A 69 -38.80 38.21 8.37
CA ALA A 69 -40.12 38.63 8.83
C ALA A 69 -41.03 37.44 9.20
N ILE A 70 -40.97 36.33 8.45
CA ILE A 70 -41.66 35.08 8.80
C ILE A 70 -41.12 34.53 10.13
N ALA A 71 -39.81 34.47 10.28
CA ALA A 71 -39.14 33.97 11.48
C ALA A 71 -39.41 34.85 12.73
N ASP A 72 -39.45 36.18 12.59
CA ASP A 72 -39.80 37.09 13.69
C ASP A 72 -41.27 36.93 14.12
N ASN A 73 -42.20 36.75 13.17
CA ASN A 73 -43.59 36.44 13.48
C ASN A 73 -43.73 35.07 14.19
N PHE A 74 -43.05 34.05 13.69
CA PHE A 74 -43.02 32.71 14.31
C PHE A 74 -42.45 32.77 15.74
N GLN A 75 -41.35 33.49 15.95
CA GLN A 75 -40.74 33.66 17.28
C GLN A 75 -41.71 34.31 18.28
N ARG A 76 -42.47 35.33 17.85
CA ARG A 76 -43.49 35.98 18.69
C ARG A 76 -44.62 35.01 19.06
N GLN A 77 -45.09 34.21 18.10
CA GLN A 77 -46.13 33.20 18.34
C GLN A 77 -45.63 32.11 19.30
N TYR A 78 -44.43 31.57 19.06
CA TYR A 78 -43.79 30.57 19.91
C TYR A 78 -43.60 31.08 21.35
N SER A 79 -43.05 32.28 21.54
CA SER A 79 -42.87 32.88 22.87
C SER A 79 -44.19 33.22 23.58
N HIS A 80 -45.30 33.37 22.85
CA HIS A 80 -46.63 33.56 23.43
C HIS A 80 -47.28 32.22 23.85
N LEU A 81 -47.10 31.17 23.05
CA LEU A 81 -47.66 29.84 23.31
C LEU A 81 -46.85 29.05 24.36
N PHE A 82 -45.54 29.24 24.40
CA PHE A 82 -44.60 28.52 25.27
C PHE A 82 -43.74 29.47 26.12
N PRO A 83 -44.35 30.27 27.02
CA PRO A 83 -43.63 31.29 27.79
C PRO A 83 -42.60 30.73 28.79
N SER A 84 -42.64 29.42 29.08
CA SER A 84 -41.68 28.71 29.92
C SER A 84 -40.47 28.12 29.17
N ARG A 85 -40.51 28.06 27.83
CA ARG A 85 -39.40 27.57 27.00
C ARG A 85 -38.49 28.74 26.59
N LYS A 86 -37.20 28.44 26.36
CA LYS A 86 -36.24 29.45 25.88
C LYS A 86 -36.57 29.89 24.45
N PRO A 87 -36.23 31.13 24.04
CA PRO A 87 -36.32 31.57 22.64
C PRO A 87 -35.54 30.65 21.70
N LEU A 88 -35.91 30.63 20.41
CA LEU A 88 -35.28 29.76 19.41
C LEU A 88 -34.14 30.49 18.69
N LEU A 89 -33.09 29.76 18.27
CA LEU A 89 -31.98 30.31 17.48
C LEU A 89 -32.38 30.46 16.00
N LEU A 90 -33.35 31.31 15.69
CA LEU A 90 -33.85 31.48 14.31
C LEU A 90 -32.99 32.45 13.49
N CYS A 91 -32.58 33.57 14.08
CA CYS A 91 -31.99 34.71 13.36
C CYS A 91 -30.71 35.26 14.03
N PRO A 92 -29.63 34.46 14.16
CA PRO A 92 -28.35 34.93 14.68
C PRO A 92 -27.72 36.04 13.82
N VAL A 93 -26.78 36.76 14.42
CA VAL A 93 -25.98 37.80 13.75
C VAL A 93 -24.69 37.20 13.20
N ASN A 94 -24.35 37.47 11.94
CA ASN A 94 -23.11 36.98 11.35
C ASN A 94 -21.89 37.88 11.67
N GLU A 95 -20.71 37.50 11.19
CA GLU A 95 -19.45 38.25 11.35
C GLU A 95 -19.47 39.69 10.80
N CYS A 96 -20.42 40.03 9.93
CA CYS A 96 -20.60 41.38 9.38
C CYS A 96 -21.66 42.22 10.12
N GLY A 97 -22.22 41.71 11.23
CA GLY A 97 -23.29 42.41 11.98
C GLY A 97 -24.69 42.27 11.38
N VAL A 98 -24.88 41.41 10.38
CA VAL A 98 -26.16 41.22 9.67
C VAL A 98 -26.93 40.04 10.27
N LYS A 99 -28.22 40.23 10.56
CA LYS A 99 -29.11 39.13 10.94
C LYS A 99 -29.36 38.21 9.75
N LYS A 100 -29.12 36.91 9.91
CA LYS A 100 -29.34 35.86 8.90
C LYS A 100 -30.15 34.72 9.51
N PHE A 101 -30.98 34.05 8.70
CA PHE A 101 -31.73 32.88 9.15
C PHE A 101 -30.79 31.67 9.32
N VAL A 102 -30.93 30.92 10.42
CA VAL A 102 -29.92 29.93 10.84
C VAL A 102 -29.72 28.79 9.84
N SER A 103 -30.78 28.29 9.19
CA SER A 103 -30.68 27.24 8.16
C SER A 103 -29.83 27.67 6.95
N MET A 104 -29.70 28.97 6.71
CA MET A 104 -28.89 29.51 5.61
C MET A 104 -27.39 29.53 5.92
N THR A 105 -26.97 29.23 7.16
CA THR A 105 -25.55 29.01 7.48
C THR A 105 -25.04 27.68 6.92
N LEU A 106 -25.95 26.73 6.67
CA LEU A 106 -25.63 25.40 6.17
C LEU A 106 -25.52 25.41 4.64
N ARG A 107 -24.32 25.11 4.13
CA ARG A 107 -24.07 24.98 2.69
C ARG A 107 -23.54 23.57 2.36
N PRO A 108 -24.39 22.69 1.80
CA PRO A 108 -23.96 21.37 1.33
C PRO A 108 -22.74 21.51 0.41
N THR A 109 -21.58 21.04 0.86
CA THR A 109 -20.31 21.19 0.13
C THR A 109 -19.68 19.84 -0.15
N PRO A 110 -19.56 19.40 -1.42
CA PRO A 110 -18.89 18.15 -1.75
C PRO A 110 -17.39 18.25 -1.49
N THR A 111 -16.81 17.19 -0.95
CA THR A 111 -15.37 17.07 -0.71
C THR A 111 -14.67 16.33 -1.86
N VAL A 112 -13.37 16.55 -2.02
CA VAL A 112 -12.52 15.84 -3.02
C VAL A 112 -11.59 14.82 -2.34
N TYR A 113 -11.48 14.87 -1.01
CA TYR A 113 -10.60 14.03 -0.21
C TYR A 113 -11.32 12.75 0.23
N PRO A 114 -10.81 11.54 -0.08
CA PRO A 114 -11.42 10.27 0.34
C PRO A 114 -11.59 10.15 1.86
N GLU A 115 -10.69 10.75 2.63
CA GLU A 115 -10.75 10.85 4.10
C GLU A 115 -12.00 11.57 4.63
N LEU A 116 -12.74 12.29 3.77
CA LEU A 116 -13.95 13.05 4.09
C LEU A 116 -15.18 12.53 3.33
N PHE A 117 -15.17 11.26 2.89
CA PHE A 117 -16.33 10.62 2.22
C PHE A 117 -17.22 9.82 3.18
N THR A 118 -16.78 9.62 4.43
CA THR A 118 -17.54 8.95 5.48
C THR A 118 -17.83 9.93 6.62
N TRP A 119 -18.85 9.66 7.43
CA TRP A 119 -19.23 10.55 8.52
C TRP A 119 -18.15 10.60 9.61
N GLU A 120 -17.46 9.49 9.88
CA GLU A 120 -16.33 9.39 10.82
C GLU A 120 -15.20 10.31 10.38
N GLY A 121 -14.93 10.35 9.07
CA GLY A 121 -13.93 11.21 8.46
C GLY A 121 -14.24 12.69 8.66
N CYS A 122 -15.47 13.11 8.34
CA CYS A 122 -15.93 14.48 8.55
C CYS A 122 -15.92 14.87 10.04
N ALA A 123 -16.45 14.02 10.91
CA ALA A 123 -16.53 14.27 12.35
C ALA A 123 -15.13 14.37 12.99
N SER A 124 -14.24 13.43 12.66
CA SER A 124 -12.85 13.43 13.11
C SER A 124 -12.07 14.63 12.59
N PHE A 125 -12.30 15.08 11.35
CA PHE A 125 -11.70 16.32 10.85
C PHE A 125 -12.14 17.54 11.68
N VAL A 126 -13.45 17.78 11.82
CA VAL A 126 -13.98 18.94 12.55
C VAL A 126 -13.53 18.94 14.02
N ALA A 127 -13.65 17.81 14.70
CA ALA A 127 -13.26 17.65 16.11
C ALA A 127 -11.76 17.87 16.38
N ASN A 128 -10.89 17.55 15.40
CA ASN A 128 -9.44 17.79 15.53
C ASN A 128 -9.05 19.21 15.09
N PHE A 129 -9.66 19.75 14.04
CA PHE A 129 -9.24 20.97 13.37
C PHE A 129 -9.58 22.26 14.13
N LEU A 130 -10.63 22.23 14.95
CA LEU A 130 -11.11 23.38 15.72
C LEU A 130 -10.73 23.27 17.21
N SER A 131 -10.61 24.42 17.86
CA SER A 131 -10.64 24.58 19.32
C SER A 131 -12.03 25.06 19.78
N LEU A 132 -12.53 24.48 20.86
CA LEU A 132 -13.76 24.92 21.52
C LEU A 132 -13.57 26.31 22.14
N ASP A 133 -14.49 27.21 21.82
CA ASP A 133 -14.74 28.44 22.54
C ASP A 133 -16.07 28.24 23.33
N PRO A 134 -16.03 28.04 24.67
CA PRO A 134 -17.25 27.76 25.44
C PRO A 134 -18.25 28.93 25.41
N LEU A 135 -19.54 28.61 25.47
CA LEU A 135 -20.58 29.63 25.59
C LEU A 135 -20.49 30.34 26.95
N ASP A 136 -20.45 31.67 26.93
CA ASP A 136 -20.50 32.52 28.11
C ASP A 136 -21.63 33.57 27.96
N PRO A 137 -22.73 33.49 28.74
CA PRO A 137 -23.02 32.46 29.74
C PRO A 137 -23.44 31.11 29.10
N PRO A 138 -23.15 29.96 29.73
CA PRO A 138 -23.35 28.62 29.15
C PRO A 138 -24.82 28.15 29.09
N VAL A 139 -25.76 29.00 29.51
CA VAL A 139 -27.20 28.74 29.51
C VAL A 139 -27.94 29.46 28.38
N ASP A 140 -27.29 30.40 27.69
CA ASP A 140 -27.93 31.19 26.63
C ASP A 140 -27.50 30.71 25.24
N LEU A 141 -28.37 30.97 24.26
CA LEU A 141 -28.08 30.69 22.86
C LEU A 141 -27.10 31.74 22.30
N PRO A 142 -26.18 31.34 21.39
CA PRO A 142 -25.19 32.26 20.85
C PRO A 142 -25.85 33.38 20.03
N ARG A 143 -25.57 34.63 20.40
CA ARG A 143 -26.05 35.83 19.69
C ARG A 143 -25.43 35.97 18.29
N TYR A 144 -24.20 35.49 18.15
CA TYR A 144 -23.44 35.51 16.90
C TYR A 144 -23.22 34.08 16.41
N LEU A 145 -23.23 33.89 15.09
CA LEU A 145 -22.92 32.61 14.46
C LEU A 145 -22.09 32.87 13.21
N PHE A 146 -20.79 32.57 13.26
CA PHE A 146 -19.88 32.85 12.16
C PHE A 146 -20.01 31.81 11.04
N SER A 147 -19.75 32.25 9.80
CA SER A 147 -19.76 31.34 8.66
C SER A 147 -18.68 30.25 8.76
N SER A 148 -18.95 29.08 8.16
CA SER A 148 -17.98 27.99 8.05
C SER A 148 -16.64 28.41 7.45
N THR A 149 -16.61 29.44 6.58
CA THR A 149 -15.37 30.00 6.03
C THR A 149 -14.55 30.73 7.09
N SER A 150 -15.18 31.56 7.92
CA SER A 150 -14.51 32.29 9.01
C SER A 150 -14.04 31.36 10.11
N VAL A 151 -14.85 30.35 10.46
CA VAL A 151 -14.50 29.28 11.42
C VAL A 151 -13.26 28.48 10.98
N LEU A 152 -13.14 28.16 9.68
CA LEU A 152 -11.97 27.46 9.15
C LEU A 152 -10.71 28.33 9.17
N GLN A 153 -10.84 29.65 9.10
CA GLN A 153 -9.72 30.60 9.18
C GLN A 153 -9.28 30.88 10.62
N SER A 154 -10.22 30.97 11.57
CA SER A 154 -9.93 31.22 12.99
C SER A 154 -9.45 29.97 13.74
N GLN A 155 -9.87 28.78 13.27
CA GLN A 155 -9.77 27.50 13.99
C GLN A 155 -10.37 27.52 15.40
N ARG A 156 -11.30 28.45 15.67
CA ARG A 156 -12.03 28.61 16.94
C ARG A 156 -13.52 28.66 16.68
N ALA A 157 -14.28 27.95 17.50
CA ALA A 157 -15.72 27.80 17.30
C ALA A 157 -16.45 27.43 18.60
N THR A 158 -17.68 27.94 18.72
CA THR A 158 -18.69 27.45 19.67
C THR A 158 -19.28 26.11 19.18
N CYS A 159 -19.93 25.35 20.05
CA CYS A 159 -20.56 24.07 19.67
C CYS A 159 -21.55 24.17 18.50
N PHE A 160 -22.21 25.33 18.33
CA PHE A 160 -23.11 25.61 17.20
C PHE A 160 -22.37 25.72 15.86
N GLU A 161 -21.19 26.34 15.86
CA GLU A 161 -20.36 26.52 14.66
C GLU A 161 -19.67 25.21 14.26
N TYR A 162 -19.25 24.42 15.26
CA TYR A 162 -18.83 23.03 15.11
C TYR A 162 -19.91 22.18 14.42
N ALA A 163 -21.14 22.21 14.93
CA ALA A 163 -22.26 21.47 14.33
C ALA A 163 -22.59 21.97 12.92
N ALA A 164 -22.60 23.28 12.69
CA ALA A 164 -22.89 23.88 11.38
C ALA A 164 -21.86 23.53 10.30
N LEU A 165 -20.56 23.52 10.66
CA LEU A 165 -19.49 23.08 9.76
C LEU A 165 -19.63 21.57 9.44
N LEU A 166 -19.83 20.73 10.46
CA LEU A 166 -19.97 19.28 10.30
C LEU A 166 -21.20 18.92 9.46
N CYS A 167 -22.36 19.51 9.76
CA CYS A 167 -23.60 19.27 9.01
C CYS A 167 -23.47 19.71 7.55
N SER A 168 -22.80 20.82 7.27
CA SER A 168 -22.53 21.30 5.90
C SER A 168 -21.68 20.32 5.07
N LEU A 169 -20.69 19.67 5.70
CA LEU A 169 -19.90 18.60 5.08
C LEU A 169 -20.73 17.34 4.86
N LEU A 170 -21.45 16.86 5.88
CA LEU A 170 -22.27 15.64 5.80
C LEU A 170 -23.37 15.74 4.73
N LEU A 171 -24.07 16.87 4.66
CA LEU A 171 -25.05 17.17 3.62
C LEU A 171 -24.42 17.18 2.21
N GLY A 172 -23.21 17.74 2.07
CA GLY A 172 -22.45 17.72 0.82
C GLY A 172 -21.97 16.32 0.39
N VAL A 173 -21.87 15.40 1.34
CA VAL A 173 -21.55 13.97 1.14
C VAL A 173 -22.83 13.13 1.02
N ASN A 174 -24.02 13.75 0.94
CA ASN A 174 -25.34 13.13 0.78
C ASN A 174 -25.86 12.32 1.99
N TYR A 175 -25.35 12.55 3.20
CA TYR A 175 -26.02 12.10 4.43
C TYR A 175 -27.27 12.97 4.71
N ASP A 176 -28.29 12.41 5.35
CA ASP A 176 -29.43 13.17 5.87
C ASP A 176 -29.09 13.67 7.28
N ALA A 177 -28.53 14.89 7.35
CA ALA A 177 -27.97 15.45 8.57
C ALA A 177 -28.67 16.75 9.00
N TYR A 178 -28.83 16.92 10.31
CA TYR A 178 -29.48 18.06 10.96
C TYR A 178 -28.60 18.55 12.11
N CYS A 179 -28.40 19.87 12.22
CA CYS A 179 -27.94 20.45 13.47
C CYS A 179 -29.07 20.37 14.49
N VAL A 180 -28.77 19.96 15.72
CA VAL A 180 -29.72 19.82 16.83
C VAL A 180 -29.30 20.73 17.96
N SER A 181 -30.18 21.63 18.38
CA SER A 181 -30.00 22.49 19.55
C SER A 181 -30.81 21.94 20.71
N GLY A 182 -30.16 21.76 21.87
CA GLY A 182 -30.78 21.19 23.05
C GLY A 182 -29.88 21.32 24.28
N TYR A 183 -30.06 20.39 25.22
CA TYR A 183 -29.35 20.38 26.49
C TYR A 183 -28.48 19.14 26.62
N ALA A 184 -27.28 19.30 27.19
CA ALA A 184 -26.34 18.19 27.40
C ALA A 184 -25.67 18.27 28.78
N VAL A 185 -25.03 17.17 29.18
CA VAL A 185 -24.19 17.14 30.38
C VAL A 185 -22.98 18.08 30.27
N LYS A 186 -22.52 18.59 31.42
CA LYS A 186 -21.40 19.55 31.52
C LYS A 186 -20.14 19.07 30.79
N GLU A 187 -19.86 17.78 30.88
CA GLU A 187 -18.72 17.11 30.26
C GLU A 187 -18.72 17.29 28.74
N MET A 188 -19.87 17.19 28.09
CA MET A 188 -20.01 17.44 26.65
C MET A 188 -19.87 18.92 26.32
N CYS A 189 -20.59 19.80 27.02
CA CYS A 189 -20.57 21.24 26.76
C CYS A 189 -19.16 21.87 26.90
N LEU A 190 -18.29 21.29 27.75
CA LEU A 190 -16.95 21.79 28.04
C LEU A 190 -15.82 20.94 27.44
N LEU A 191 -16.13 19.88 26.68
CA LEU A 191 -15.16 18.91 26.14
C LEU A 191 -14.26 18.29 27.24
N ASP A 192 -14.81 18.05 28.43
CA ASP A 192 -14.08 17.48 29.57
C ASP A 192 -14.10 15.94 29.52
N GLN A 193 -12.95 15.38 29.13
CA GLN A 193 -12.75 13.94 29.02
C GLN A 193 -12.01 13.33 30.24
N SER A 194 -11.72 14.11 31.29
CA SER A 194 -10.79 13.72 32.36
C SER A 194 -11.22 12.54 33.24
N LEU A 195 -12.49 12.11 33.19
CA LEU A 195 -12.96 10.85 33.81
C LEU A 195 -13.19 9.70 32.82
N GLN A 196 -13.13 9.95 31.51
CA GLN A 196 -13.23 8.90 30.50
C GLN A 196 -11.94 8.06 30.51
N GLN A 197 -12.06 6.74 30.33
CA GLN A 197 -10.88 5.90 30.10
C GLN A 197 -10.24 6.25 28.76
N CYS A 198 -8.92 6.35 28.70
CA CYS A 198 -8.23 6.63 27.44
C CYS A 198 -8.31 5.41 26.51
N PRO A 199 -8.80 5.51 25.26
CA PRO A 199 -8.91 4.37 24.34
C PRO A 199 -7.59 3.71 23.94
N LEU A 200 -6.45 4.33 24.26
CA LEU A 200 -5.10 3.83 23.96
C LEU A 200 -4.38 3.24 25.18
N LEU A 201 -5.01 3.25 26.36
CA LEU A 201 -4.57 2.43 27.49
C LEU A 201 -5.04 1.01 27.22
N ASP A 202 -4.09 0.07 27.16
CA ASP A 202 -4.38 -1.34 27.00
C ASP A 202 -5.05 -1.90 28.28
N THR A 203 -6.38 -1.77 28.38
CA THR A 203 -7.18 -2.45 29.41
C THR A 203 -7.18 -3.94 29.11
N GLU A 204 -6.30 -4.66 29.81
CA GLU A 204 -6.25 -6.11 30.04
C GLU A 204 -6.65 -7.01 28.85
N VAL A 205 -5.64 -7.63 28.23
CA VAL A 205 -5.69 -8.89 27.47
C VAL A 205 -7.11 -9.32 27.05
N LYS A 206 -7.59 -8.81 25.91
CA LYS A 206 -8.70 -9.46 25.18
C LYS A 206 -8.22 -10.84 24.72
N SER A 207 -8.36 -11.81 25.62
CA SER A 207 -8.15 -13.21 25.34
C SER A 207 -9.09 -13.62 24.22
N VAL A 208 -8.51 -14.20 23.17
CA VAL A 208 -9.25 -14.67 22.00
C VAL A 208 -10.05 -15.89 22.41
N ILE A 209 -11.31 -15.67 22.76
CA ILE A 209 -12.36 -16.70 22.75
C ILE A 209 -13.46 -16.18 21.85
N SER A 210 -13.58 -16.81 20.69
CA SER A 210 -14.66 -16.56 19.74
C SER A 210 -16.00 -17.00 20.37
N GLU A 211 -16.93 -16.07 20.52
CA GLU A 211 -18.35 -16.39 20.70
C GLU A 211 -18.92 -16.95 19.38
N GLN A 212 -18.56 -18.18 19.06
CA GLN A 212 -19.40 -19.01 18.20
C GLN A 212 -20.46 -19.67 19.08
N GLY A 213 -21.65 -19.05 19.12
CA GLY A 213 -22.84 -19.66 19.71
C GLY A 213 -23.16 -20.96 18.99
N SER A 214 -22.75 -22.09 19.58
CA SER A 214 -23.09 -23.41 19.06
C SER A 214 -24.53 -23.74 19.41
N GLN A 215 -25.36 -23.98 18.40
CA GLN A 215 -26.70 -24.53 18.60
C GLN A 215 -26.55 -25.95 19.16
N GLU A 216 -27.06 -26.20 20.37
CA GLU A 216 -27.05 -27.53 20.96
C GLU A 216 -28.00 -28.47 20.19
N ASN A 217 -27.42 -29.27 19.28
CA ASN A 217 -28.12 -30.39 18.68
C ASN A 217 -28.35 -31.48 19.72
N LYS A 218 -29.61 -31.86 19.91
CA LYS A 218 -30.17 -32.71 20.98
C LYS A 218 -29.60 -34.14 21.13
N TYR A 219 -28.61 -34.52 20.33
CA TYR A 219 -28.02 -35.86 20.28
C TYR A 219 -26.50 -35.84 20.09
N THR A 220 -25.75 -35.45 21.12
CA THR A 220 -24.29 -35.62 21.19
C THR A 220 -23.89 -36.50 22.38
N VAL A 221 -22.96 -37.43 22.11
CA VAL A 221 -22.43 -38.35 23.13
C VAL A 221 -21.57 -37.56 24.12
N ARG A 222 -21.77 -37.79 25.43
CA ARG A 222 -20.99 -37.11 26.47
C ARG A 222 -19.47 -37.33 26.27
N PRO A 223 -18.64 -36.28 26.28
CA PRO A 223 -17.19 -36.43 26.26
C PRO A 223 -16.68 -37.23 27.46
N LEU A 224 -15.58 -37.95 27.27
CA LEU A 224 -14.84 -38.58 28.36
C LEU A 224 -14.37 -37.50 29.36
N ARG A 225 -14.54 -37.74 30.66
CA ARG A 225 -14.07 -36.82 31.70
C ARG A 225 -12.54 -36.71 31.66
N GLU A 226 -12.04 -35.55 31.30
CA GLU A 226 -10.62 -35.20 31.51
C GLU A 226 -10.30 -35.23 33.01
N LEU A 227 -9.36 -36.09 33.40
CA LEU A 227 -8.85 -36.15 34.77
C LEU A 227 -7.87 -35.01 35.03
N LYS A 228 -8.39 -33.79 35.23
CA LYS A 228 -7.58 -32.64 35.64
C LYS A 228 -7.22 -32.75 37.12
N SER A 229 -5.95 -32.46 37.44
CA SER A 229 -5.45 -32.48 38.82
C SER A 229 -6.23 -31.49 39.69
N HIS A 230 -6.71 -31.94 40.85
CA HIS A 230 -7.43 -31.12 41.81
C HIS A 230 -6.61 -29.88 42.23
N PHE A 231 -5.28 -29.99 42.28
CA PHE A 231 -4.38 -28.87 42.58
C PHE A 231 -4.47 -27.75 41.53
N LEU A 232 -4.48 -28.11 40.24
CA LEU A 232 -4.57 -27.13 39.14
C LEU A 232 -5.93 -26.42 39.14
N MET A 233 -7.03 -27.15 39.34
CA MET A 233 -8.35 -26.53 39.48
C MET A 233 -8.44 -25.61 40.71
N GLN A 234 -7.75 -25.93 41.81
CA GLN A 234 -7.67 -25.06 42.97
C GLN A 234 -6.82 -23.80 42.70
N GLN A 235 -5.83 -23.90 41.81
CA GLN A 235 -4.96 -22.79 41.41
C GLN A 235 -5.66 -21.86 40.41
N GLU A 236 -6.37 -22.41 39.42
CA GLU A 236 -7.25 -21.65 38.51
C GLU A 236 -8.39 -20.99 39.27
N LYS A 237 -9.06 -21.71 40.18
CA LYS A 237 -10.11 -21.12 41.02
C LYS A 237 -9.57 -19.98 41.89
N LYS A 238 -8.40 -20.14 42.53
CA LYS A 238 -7.76 -19.04 43.26
C LYS A 238 -7.41 -17.84 42.37
N LYS A 239 -7.05 -18.07 41.11
CA LYS A 239 -6.78 -16.99 40.14
C LYS A 239 -8.07 -16.25 39.79
N GLN A 240 -9.15 -16.97 39.51
CA GLN A 240 -10.48 -16.40 39.23
C GLN A 240 -11.05 -15.66 40.45
N ASP A 241 -10.96 -16.23 41.65
CA ASP A 241 -11.41 -15.60 42.90
C ASP A 241 -10.59 -14.32 43.20
N ALA A 242 -9.29 -14.29 42.88
CA ALA A 242 -8.44 -13.12 43.02
C ALA A 242 -8.71 -12.04 41.97
N GLU A 243 -8.94 -12.42 40.70
CA GLU A 243 -9.35 -11.51 39.63
C GLU A 243 -10.72 -10.87 39.96
N ALA A 244 -11.69 -11.66 40.44
CA ALA A 244 -12.99 -11.16 40.88
C ALA A 244 -12.88 -10.20 42.08
N ALA A 245 -12.03 -10.50 43.07
CA ALA A 245 -11.78 -9.61 44.20
C ALA A 245 -11.14 -8.28 43.76
N LEU A 246 -10.18 -8.32 42.82
CA LEU A 246 -9.56 -7.11 42.25
C LEU A 246 -10.60 -6.24 41.52
N LEU A 247 -11.50 -6.87 40.75
CA LEU A 247 -12.59 -6.21 40.03
C LEU A 247 -13.61 -5.57 40.98
N GLN A 248 -13.90 -6.21 42.11
CA GLN A 248 -14.78 -5.68 43.15
C GLN A 248 -14.12 -4.52 43.92
N GLU A 249 -12.82 -4.60 44.20
CA GLU A 249 -12.05 -3.50 44.81
C GLU A 249 -11.90 -2.30 43.86
N GLN A 250 -11.76 -2.55 42.55
CA GLN A 250 -11.79 -1.51 41.51
C GLN A 250 -13.17 -0.83 41.44
N LYS A 251 -14.28 -1.57 41.52
CA LYS A 251 -15.63 -0.97 41.58
C LYS A 251 -15.82 -0.09 42.83
N LEU A 252 -15.44 -0.58 44.01
CA LEU A 252 -15.52 0.20 45.25
C LEU A 252 -14.68 1.49 45.19
N LYS A 253 -13.50 1.44 44.54
CA LYS A 253 -12.69 2.66 44.28
C LYS A 253 -13.35 3.59 43.26
N GLN A 254 -13.98 3.05 42.21
CA GLN A 254 -14.76 3.86 41.26
C GLN A 254 -15.94 4.58 41.91
N GLU A 255 -16.66 3.93 42.84
CA GLU A 255 -17.77 4.53 43.59
C GLU A 255 -17.30 5.63 44.55
N SER A 256 -16.06 5.57 45.05
CA SER A 256 -15.47 6.62 45.90
C SER A 256 -14.97 7.87 45.15
N GLU A 257 -14.89 7.83 43.82
CA GLU A 257 -14.37 8.92 42.97
C GLU A 257 -15.50 9.76 42.31
N GLN A 258 -16.69 9.84 42.92
CA GLN A 258 -17.83 10.60 42.38
C GLN A 258 -17.63 12.13 42.45
N ARG A 259 -17.94 12.82 41.34
CA ARG A 259 -17.91 14.30 41.25
C ARG A 259 -19.03 14.95 42.09
N PRO A 260 -18.84 16.20 42.57
CA PRO A 260 -19.95 16.99 43.10
C PRO A 260 -21.02 17.23 42.02
N ALA A 261 -22.29 17.27 42.44
CA ALA A 261 -23.42 17.46 41.52
C ALA A 261 -23.33 18.80 40.76
N ASP A 262 -23.55 18.79 39.43
CA ASP A 262 -23.55 20.01 38.61
C ASP A 262 -24.82 20.84 38.83
N PRO A 263 -24.73 22.08 39.37
CA PRO A 263 -25.91 22.91 39.62
C PRO A 263 -26.67 23.35 38.36
N LEU A 264 -26.06 23.20 37.17
CA LEU A 264 -26.63 23.58 35.88
C LEU A 264 -26.98 22.37 34.99
N ARG A 265 -27.08 21.16 35.54
CA ARG A 265 -27.48 19.95 34.78
C ARG A 265 -28.86 20.18 34.16
N GLY A 266 -28.96 19.97 32.84
CA GLY A 266 -30.19 20.20 32.07
C GLY A 266 -30.44 21.66 31.65
N LEU A 267 -29.64 22.62 32.11
CA LEU A 267 -29.78 24.04 31.75
C LEU A 267 -28.75 24.52 30.72
N ARG A 268 -27.64 23.78 30.58
CA ARG A 268 -26.53 24.07 29.65
C ARG A 268 -26.95 23.79 28.22
N VAL A 269 -26.78 24.77 27.35
CA VAL A 269 -27.12 24.65 25.94
C VAL A 269 -25.97 24.00 25.18
N HIS A 270 -26.28 23.04 24.31
CA HIS A 270 -25.32 22.39 23.42
C HIS A 270 -25.91 22.25 22.02
N CYS A 271 -25.03 22.06 21.03
CA CYS A 271 -25.41 21.81 19.66
C CYS A 271 -24.61 20.62 19.09
N TRP A 272 -25.31 19.67 18.51
CA TRP A 272 -24.74 18.45 17.93
C TRP A 272 -25.37 18.13 16.57
N VAL A 273 -25.00 17.01 15.94
CA VAL A 273 -25.55 16.62 14.64
C VAL A 273 -26.32 15.30 14.77
N LEU A 274 -27.56 15.28 14.28
CA LEU A 274 -28.36 14.07 14.07
C LEU A 274 -28.19 13.61 12.63
N VAL A 275 -27.92 12.31 12.45
CA VAL A 275 -27.94 11.64 11.14
C VAL A 275 -29.12 10.66 11.11
N LEU A 276 -30.01 10.82 10.13
CA LEU A 276 -31.15 9.92 9.93
C LEU A 276 -30.78 8.70 9.07
N SER A 277 -31.38 7.58 9.42
CA SER A 277 -31.34 6.30 8.71
C SER A 277 -31.92 6.39 7.28
N GLY A 278 -31.56 5.41 6.45
CA GLY A 278 -32.04 5.31 5.06
C GLY A 278 -31.21 6.06 4.01
N SER A 279 -30.14 6.74 4.39
CA SER A 279 -29.13 7.31 3.48
C SER A 279 -27.75 6.66 3.70
N ARG A 280 -26.92 6.53 2.64
CA ARG A 280 -25.52 6.06 2.74
C ARG A 280 -25.29 4.74 3.52
N SER A 281 -26.28 3.84 3.54
CA SER A 281 -26.30 2.58 4.32
C SER A 281 -26.36 2.72 5.84
N VAL A 282 -26.77 3.89 6.36
CA VAL A 282 -27.09 4.10 7.78
C VAL A 282 -28.38 3.34 8.13
N GLN A 283 -28.29 2.41 9.08
CA GLN A 283 -29.42 1.53 9.49
C GLN A 283 -30.30 2.18 10.57
N GLU A 284 -29.70 2.83 11.56
CA GLU A 284 -30.36 3.42 12.72
C GLU A 284 -30.01 4.91 12.82
N ASN A 285 -30.87 5.70 13.47
CA ASN A 285 -30.59 7.12 13.71
C ASN A 285 -29.52 7.25 14.80
N PHE A 286 -28.61 8.21 14.67
CA PHE A 286 -27.56 8.41 15.68
C PHE A 286 -27.15 9.88 15.80
N PHE A 287 -26.63 10.23 16.98
CA PHE A 287 -26.03 11.53 17.23
C PHE A 287 -24.52 11.49 17.02
N ILE A 288 -23.97 12.59 16.51
CA ILE A 288 -22.54 12.87 16.46
C ILE A 288 -22.30 14.10 17.31
N ASP A 289 -21.48 13.97 18.36
CA ASP A 289 -20.94 15.13 19.07
C ASP A 289 -19.80 15.73 18.23
N PRO A 290 -19.93 16.95 17.70
CA PRO A 290 -18.93 17.52 16.80
C PRO A 290 -17.64 17.91 17.54
N LEU A 291 -17.65 18.03 18.87
CA LEU A 291 -16.48 18.39 19.67
C LEU A 291 -15.49 17.22 19.84
N THR A 292 -16.01 16.02 20.11
CA THR A 292 -15.21 14.78 20.19
C THR A 292 -15.09 14.04 18.86
N GLY A 293 -16.09 14.18 17.98
CA GLY A 293 -16.22 13.43 16.73
C GLY A 293 -16.78 12.01 16.91
N ASN A 294 -17.24 11.66 18.12
CA ASN A 294 -17.81 10.35 18.45
C ASN A 294 -19.30 10.28 18.07
N SER A 295 -19.75 9.07 17.72
CA SER A 295 -21.18 8.77 17.60
C SER A 295 -21.76 8.19 18.91
N TYR A 296 -23.06 8.39 19.09
CA TYR A 296 -23.86 7.92 20.21
C TYR A 296 -25.24 7.46 19.71
N SER A 297 -25.86 6.48 20.38
CA SER A 297 -27.30 6.21 20.18
C SER A 297 -28.12 7.45 20.53
N THR A 298 -29.31 7.57 19.93
CA THR A 298 -30.31 8.58 20.32
C THR A 298 -30.69 8.51 21.80
N ASP A 299 -30.60 7.32 22.39
CA ASP A 299 -31.08 6.99 23.73
C ASP A 299 -30.03 7.23 24.83
N ASN A 300 -28.98 8.00 24.52
CA ASN A 300 -27.82 8.14 25.40
C ASN A 300 -28.02 9.24 26.46
N ASP A 301 -27.89 8.88 27.75
CA ASP A 301 -28.08 9.72 28.95
C ASP A 301 -27.32 11.07 28.96
N ASN A 302 -26.31 11.25 28.10
CA ASN A 302 -25.57 12.51 28.01
C ASN A 302 -26.35 13.63 27.30
N PHE A 303 -27.36 13.29 26.49
CA PHE A 303 -28.25 14.24 25.79
C PHE A 303 -29.55 14.39 26.58
N LEU A 304 -29.72 15.54 27.24
CA LEU A 304 -30.73 15.76 28.27
C LEU A 304 -32.06 16.31 27.74
N GLY A 305 -32.14 16.70 26.47
CA GLY A 305 -33.37 17.16 25.83
C GLY A 305 -33.10 17.96 24.54
N ILE A 306 -34.11 18.11 23.69
CA ILE A 306 -33.99 18.76 22.36
C ILE A 306 -35.06 19.84 22.19
N GLU A 307 -34.63 21.05 21.83
CA GLU A 307 -35.53 22.18 21.54
C GLU A 307 -35.86 22.29 20.05
N SER A 308 -34.85 22.10 19.18
CA SER A 308 -35.02 22.27 17.73
C SER A 308 -33.95 21.54 16.91
N ALA A 309 -34.28 21.29 15.64
CA ALA A 309 -33.38 20.70 14.65
C ALA A 309 -33.50 21.42 13.30
N TRP A 310 -32.40 21.61 12.57
CA TRP A 310 -32.43 22.27 11.26
C TRP A 310 -31.41 21.73 10.27
N ASN A 311 -31.75 21.84 8.99
CA ASN A 311 -30.87 21.55 7.86
C ASN A 311 -30.91 22.70 6.86
N ASN A 312 -30.33 22.52 5.67
CA ASN A 312 -30.31 23.55 4.63
C ASN A 312 -31.66 23.77 3.90
N LEU A 313 -32.73 23.08 4.30
CA LEU A 313 -34.06 23.14 3.68
C LEU A 313 -35.12 23.75 4.61
N ASN A 314 -35.05 23.49 5.92
CA ASN A 314 -36.02 24.02 6.90
C ASN A 314 -35.43 24.09 8.33
N TYR A 315 -36.21 24.68 9.24
CA TYR A 315 -36.00 24.66 10.68
C TYR A 315 -37.22 24.04 11.35
N TYR A 316 -37.00 23.07 12.24
CA TYR A 316 -38.03 22.29 12.92
C TYR A 316 -37.94 22.51 14.43
N VAL A 317 -39.08 22.77 15.06
CA VAL A 317 -39.21 22.91 16.51
C VAL A 317 -39.73 21.61 17.08
N ASN A 318 -39.11 21.12 18.16
CA ASN A 318 -39.60 19.93 18.86
C ASN A 318 -40.87 20.28 19.65
N MET A 319 -41.95 19.54 19.41
CA MET A 319 -43.25 19.70 20.08
C MET A 319 -43.52 18.55 21.08
N GLN A 320 -42.58 17.61 21.22
CA GLN A 320 -42.63 16.48 22.14
C GLN A 320 -42.13 16.88 23.53
N ASP A 321 -42.56 16.14 24.55
CA ASP A 321 -41.93 16.21 25.87
C ASP A 321 -40.54 15.54 25.83
N CYS A 322 -39.59 16.09 26.57
CA CYS A 322 -38.22 15.56 26.70
C CYS A 322 -37.67 15.68 28.14
N SER A 323 -38.57 15.72 29.14
CA SER A 323 -38.22 15.74 30.56
C SER A 323 -37.28 14.62 31.00
N ASP A 324 -37.43 13.44 30.40
CA ASP A 324 -36.68 12.22 30.72
C ASP A 324 -35.54 11.93 29.72
N GLY A 325 -35.13 12.93 28.92
CA GLY A 325 -34.03 12.86 27.97
C GLY A 325 -34.48 12.65 26.52
N CYS A 326 -33.66 11.94 25.73
CA CYS A 326 -33.86 11.79 24.28
C CYS A 326 -34.40 10.41 23.83
N ALA A 327 -34.50 9.42 24.72
CA ALA A 327 -34.82 8.03 24.36
C ALA A 327 -36.22 7.83 23.76
N ASP A 328 -37.23 8.57 24.26
CA ASP A 328 -38.62 8.46 23.80
C ASP A 328 -38.97 9.42 22.64
N VAL A 329 -37.99 10.15 22.10
CA VAL A 329 -38.20 11.17 21.06
C VAL A 329 -38.34 10.51 19.67
N VAL A 330 -39.43 10.79 18.98
CA VAL A 330 -39.64 10.33 17.60
C VAL A 330 -38.93 11.27 16.61
N TYR A 331 -38.01 10.73 15.82
CA TYR A 331 -37.20 11.46 14.83
C TYR A 331 -37.77 11.43 13.41
N ASP A 332 -39.10 11.49 13.24
CA ASP A 332 -39.73 11.67 11.93
C ASP A 332 -40.09 13.15 11.69
N MET A 333 -39.21 13.83 10.95
CA MET A 333 -39.35 15.25 10.61
C MET A 333 -40.55 15.56 9.68
N GLU A 334 -41.27 14.54 9.19
CA GLU A 334 -42.48 14.71 8.38
C GLU A 334 -43.79 14.66 9.19
N ASP A 335 -43.77 14.24 10.47
CA ASP A 335 -44.94 14.29 11.35
C ASP A 335 -45.07 15.66 12.05
N LEU A 336 -45.94 16.49 11.48
CA LEU A 336 -46.27 17.84 11.93
C LEU A 336 -46.88 17.92 13.35
N LYS A 337 -47.21 16.77 13.98
CA LYS A 337 -47.66 16.73 15.39
C LYS A 337 -46.52 16.74 16.39
N VAL A 338 -45.33 16.28 15.97
CA VAL A 338 -44.16 16.13 16.83
C VAL A 338 -43.02 17.09 16.45
N TRP A 339 -42.94 17.51 15.18
CA TRP A 339 -41.99 18.50 14.68
C TRP A 339 -42.71 19.60 13.90
N GLU A 340 -42.70 20.84 14.40
CA GLU A 340 -43.32 21.99 13.73
C GLU A 340 -42.30 22.72 12.83
N PRO A 341 -42.48 22.74 11.49
CA PRO A 341 -41.59 23.43 10.58
C PRO A 341 -41.90 24.93 10.48
N VAL A 342 -40.87 25.78 10.55
CA VAL A 342 -41.00 27.24 10.38
C VAL A 342 -41.46 27.62 8.97
N LEU A 343 -41.03 26.88 7.95
CA LEU A 343 -41.55 27.00 6.58
C LEU A 343 -42.58 25.91 6.29
N TYR A 344 -43.85 26.22 6.54
CA TYR A 344 -44.98 25.34 6.24
C TYR A 344 -45.13 25.12 4.72
N GLY A 345 -45.21 23.86 4.30
CA GLY A 345 -45.34 23.47 2.89
C GLY A 345 -44.05 23.52 2.07
N ALA A 346 -42.89 23.84 2.67
CA ALA A 346 -41.60 23.67 1.99
C ALA A 346 -41.33 22.19 1.72
N THR A 347 -40.77 21.88 0.54
CA THR A 347 -40.67 20.50 0.05
C THR A 347 -39.65 19.67 0.84
N SER A 348 -40.10 18.57 1.46
CA SER A 348 -39.21 17.59 2.08
C SER A 348 -38.29 16.93 1.03
N LYS A 349 -37.20 16.29 1.47
CA LYS A 349 -36.30 15.57 0.54
C LYS A 349 -37.04 14.45 -0.23
N LYS A 350 -38.01 13.78 0.41
CA LYS A 350 -38.88 12.78 -0.24
C LYS A 350 -39.84 13.45 -1.23
N GLN A 351 -40.43 14.59 -0.87
CA GLN A 351 -41.30 15.37 -1.75
C GLN A 351 -40.54 15.93 -2.96
N LEU A 352 -39.32 16.46 -2.79
CA LEU A 352 -38.43 16.88 -3.89
C LEU A 352 -38.15 15.74 -4.88
N ILE A 353 -37.87 14.53 -4.38
CA ILE A 353 -37.68 13.35 -5.23
C ILE A 353 -38.98 12.99 -5.96
N SER A 354 -40.12 12.96 -5.26
CA SER A 354 -41.46 12.80 -5.84
C SER A 354 -41.74 13.82 -6.93
N ASP A 355 -41.43 15.10 -6.70
CA ASP A 355 -41.79 16.19 -7.60
C ASP A 355 -40.83 16.32 -8.77
N VAL A 356 -39.59 15.86 -8.64
CA VAL A 356 -38.66 15.63 -9.76
C VAL A 356 -39.08 14.42 -10.59
N LEU A 357 -39.57 13.34 -9.97
CA LEU A 357 -40.14 12.18 -10.68
C LEU A 357 -41.42 12.60 -11.42
N LYS A 358 -42.38 13.23 -10.75
CA LYS A 358 -43.58 13.81 -11.36
C LYS A 358 -43.22 14.81 -12.47
N LYS A 359 -42.27 15.73 -12.27
CA LYS A 359 -41.82 16.63 -13.36
C LYS A 359 -41.20 15.87 -14.54
N LYS A 360 -40.50 14.75 -14.32
CA LYS A 360 -40.03 13.88 -15.41
C LYS A 360 -41.20 13.18 -16.12
N GLU A 361 -42.17 12.65 -15.37
CA GLU A 361 -43.37 12.00 -15.90
C GLU A 361 -44.26 12.99 -16.66
N SER A 362 -44.56 14.16 -16.09
CA SER A 362 -45.26 15.26 -16.77
C SER A 362 -44.51 15.73 -18.03
N LYS A 363 -43.17 15.80 -18.01
CA LYS A 363 -42.36 16.14 -19.19
C LYS A 363 -42.30 15.02 -20.24
N MET A 364 -42.59 13.79 -19.84
CA MET A 364 -42.75 12.63 -20.74
C MET A 364 -44.17 12.56 -21.32
N MET A 365 -45.20 12.84 -20.51
CA MET A 365 -46.61 12.92 -20.90
C MET A 365 -46.91 14.13 -21.81
N ARG A 366 -46.38 15.33 -21.51
CA ARG A 366 -46.40 16.51 -22.40
C ARG A 366 -45.67 16.30 -23.74
N LYS A 367 -44.95 15.17 -23.88
CA LYS A 367 -44.32 14.75 -25.14
C LYS A 367 -45.21 13.81 -25.97
N ILE A 368 -46.37 13.44 -25.42
CA ILE A 368 -47.33 12.46 -25.97
C ILE A 368 -48.71 13.13 -26.20
N SER A 369 -49.11 14.10 -25.36
CA SER A 369 -50.34 14.90 -25.51
C SER A 369 -50.04 16.38 -25.69
N ASN A 370 -50.63 16.99 -26.73
CA ASN A 370 -50.44 18.38 -27.15
C ASN A 370 -51.48 19.32 -26.51
N ASP A 371 -51.68 19.21 -25.19
CA ASP A 371 -52.66 20.01 -24.44
C ASP A 371 -51.97 20.92 -23.43
N GLU A 372 -52.28 22.22 -23.50
CA GLU A 372 -51.81 23.26 -22.59
C GLU A 372 -52.96 23.71 -21.66
N GLU A 373 -53.01 23.17 -20.44
CA GLU A 373 -53.77 23.77 -19.34
C GLU A 373 -52.83 23.94 -18.13
N GLU A 374 -52.83 25.15 -17.55
CA GLU A 374 -52.05 25.52 -16.37
C GLU A 374 -52.96 25.60 -15.13
N ASP A 375 -52.89 24.59 -14.26
CA ASP A 375 -53.42 24.69 -12.90
C ASP A 375 -52.42 25.44 -12.00
N GLU A 376 -52.71 26.70 -11.68
CA GLU A 376 -51.96 27.47 -10.66
C GLU A 376 -52.31 26.99 -9.24
N GLN A 377 -51.56 26.01 -8.74
CA GLN A 377 -51.45 25.81 -7.29
C GLN A 377 -50.51 26.86 -6.67
N PRO A 378 -50.82 27.42 -5.48
CA PRO A 378 -49.99 28.42 -4.84
C PRO A 378 -48.63 27.82 -4.46
N LYS A 379 -47.56 28.38 -5.03
CA LYS A 379 -46.17 27.96 -4.74
C LYS A 379 -45.85 28.23 -3.27
N ALA A 380 -45.46 27.18 -2.55
CA ALA A 380 -44.91 27.30 -1.20
C ALA A 380 -43.63 28.17 -1.21
N PHE A 381 -43.35 28.82 -0.07
CA PHE A 381 -42.15 29.65 0.07
C PHE A 381 -40.92 28.77 0.29
N GLU A 382 -40.07 28.66 -0.73
CA GLU A 382 -38.84 27.85 -0.71
C GLU A 382 -37.72 28.55 0.08
N MET A 383 -36.84 27.76 0.72
CA MET A 383 -35.68 28.28 1.45
C MET A 383 -34.70 29.01 0.50
N PRO A 384 -34.32 30.27 0.78
CA PRO A 384 -33.33 31.00 -0.01
C PRO A 384 -31.95 30.32 0.02
N ARG A 385 -31.13 30.58 -1.00
CA ARG A 385 -29.78 30.00 -1.09
C ARG A 385 -28.89 30.47 0.06
N SER A 386 -28.14 29.55 0.66
CA SER A 386 -27.14 29.86 1.70
C SER A 386 -26.23 31.03 1.30
N TRP A 387 -26.09 31.99 2.22
CA TRP A 387 -25.24 33.17 2.05
C TRP A 387 -23.74 32.86 2.20
N VAL A 388 -23.41 31.76 2.89
CA VAL A 388 -22.06 31.26 3.19
C VAL A 388 -21.39 30.71 1.92
N ASN A 389 -20.06 30.80 1.80
CA ASN A 389 -19.30 30.23 0.68
C ASN A 389 -19.16 28.69 0.77
N TYR A 390 -18.79 28.03 -0.35
CA TYR A 390 -18.43 26.61 -0.31
C TYR A 390 -17.18 26.40 0.57
N ILE A 391 -17.23 25.37 1.42
CA ILE A 391 -16.10 24.96 2.27
C ILE A 391 -14.91 24.54 1.40
N THR A 392 -13.78 25.23 1.57
CA THR A 392 -12.53 24.92 0.87
C THR A 392 -11.47 24.53 1.89
N ILE A 393 -11.14 23.23 1.96
CA ILE A 393 -10.11 22.67 2.84
C ILE A 393 -8.83 22.52 2.02
N GLN A 394 -7.71 23.11 2.43
CA GLN A 394 -6.44 22.88 1.74
C GLN A 394 -5.82 21.56 2.19
N LYS A 395 -5.01 20.93 1.33
CA LYS A 395 -4.26 19.72 1.70
C LYS A 395 -3.37 19.94 2.93
N LYS A 396 -2.80 21.15 3.07
CA LYS A 396 -2.02 21.54 4.26
C LYS A 396 -2.86 21.44 5.54
N ASP A 397 -4.11 21.87 5.50
CA ASP A 397 -4.99 21.94 6.68
C ASP A 397 -5.35 20.52 7.15
N LEU A 398 -5.59 19.61 6.20
CA LEU A 398 -5.80 18.17 6.42
C LEU A 398 -4.52 17.45 6.90
N GLU A 399 -3.34 17.92 6.52
CA GLU A 399 -2.04 17.43 7.01
C GLU A 399 -1.74 17.95 8.44
N THR A 400 -2.01 19.22 8.75
CA THR A 400 -1.72 19.81 10.07
C THR A 400 -2.71 19.43 11.15
N ARG A 401 -3.97 19.13 10.78
CA ARG A 401 -5.10 18.62 11.59
C ARG A 401 -5.50 19.32 12.89
N TRP A 402 -4.65 20.11 13.53
CA TRP A 402 -4.86 20.69 14.85
C TRP A 402 -4.43 22.17 14.87
N PRO A 403 -5.09 23.03 15.67
CA PRO A 403 -4.64 24.41 15.90
C PRO A 403 -3.21 24.44 16.45
N GLY A 404 -2.31 25.17 15.80
CA GLY A 404 -0.88 25.17 16.12
C GLY A 404 -0.15 23.82 15.88
N GLY A 405 -0.84 22.81 15.33
CA GLY A 405 -0.30 21.49 15.03
C GLY A 405 -0.18 20.53 16.22
N GLN A 406 -0.74 20.85 17.39
CA GLN A 406 -0.76 19.94 18.55
C GLN A 406 -2.12 19.98 19.24
N LYS A 407 -2.59 18.83 19.74
CA LYS A 407 -3.75 18.72 20.63
C LYS A 407 -3.40 17.89 21.85
N VAL A 408 -3.83 18.35 23.03
CA VAL A 408 -3.64 17.65 24.32
C VAL A 408 -5.01 17.34 24.89
N THR A 409 -5.21 16.09 25.29
CA THR A 409 -6.47 15.61 25.89
C THR A 409 -6.15 14.89 27.20
N HIS A 410 -6.82 15.31 28.27
CA HIS A 410 -6.72 14.66 29.57
C HIS A 410 -7.84 13.62 29.70
N TYR A 411 -7.45 12.42 30.11
CA TYR A 411 -8.28 11.25 30.38
C TYR A 411 -8.05 10.80 31.83
N ARG A 412 -8.85 9.85 32.31
CA ARG A 412 -8.70 9.31 33.67
C ARG A 412 -7.33 8.69 33.87
N LYS A 413 -6.51 9.32 34.71
CA LYS A 413 -5.11 8.96 34.99
C LYS A 413 -4.21 8.90 33.75
N ALA A 414 -4.53 9.66 32.70
CA ALA A 414 -3.74 9.66 31.48
C ALA A 414 -3.78 11.00 30.73
N GLN A 415 -2.66 11.38 30.13
CA GLN A 415 -2.54 12.51 29.23
C GLN A 415 -2.20 11.99 27.83
N LEU A 416 -3.03 12.33 26.84
CA LEU A 416 -2.82 12.00 25.44
C LEU A 416 -2.47 13.25 24.66
N GLU A 417 -1.29 13.27 24.06
CA GLU A 417 -0.80 14.35 23.20
C GLU A 417 -0.71 13.84 21.76
N ARG A 418 -1.24 14.60 20.81
CA ARG A 418 -1.18 14.34 19.37
C ARG A 418 -0.50 15.50 18.67
N PHE A 419 0.38 15.19 17.73
CA PHE A 419 1.19 16.15 16.99
C PHE A 419 0.99 15.97 15.49
N ALA A 420 0.94 17.07 14.75
CA ALA A 420 0.95 17.11 13.30
C ALA A 420 2.21 16.40 12.76
N PRO A 421 2.10 15.59 11.70
CA PRO A 421 3.25 15.05 11.01
C PRO A 421 4.27 16.14 10.67
N TYR A 422 5.55 15.85 10.95
CA TYR A 422 6.68 16.76 10.73
C TYR A 422 6.71 18.07 11.55
N LEU A 423 5.79 18.31 12.50
CA LEU A 423 5.89 19.45 13.42
C LEU A 423 7.13 19.34 14.32
N ARG A 424 7.38 18.13 14.82
CA ARG A 424 8.56 17.81 15.65
C ARG A 424 9.66 17.19 14.79
N SER A 425 10.91 17.57 15.06
CA SER A 425 12.10 16.99 14.41
C SER A 425 12.35 15.53 14.77
N ASP A 426 11.84 15.06 15.91
CA ASP A 426 11.97 13.68 16.40
C ASP A 426 10.99 12.68 15.73
N GLY A 427 10.02 13.18 14.95
CA GLY A 427 9.00 12.38 14.28
C GLY A 427 7.90 11.85 15.21
N MET A 428 7.81 12.32 16.46
CA MET A 428 6.77 11.88 17.40
C MET A 428 5.40 12.41 16.96
N GLY A 429 4.46 11.50 16.67
CA GLY A 429 3.09 11.84 16.25
C GLY A 429 2.07 11.70 17.37
N THR A 430 2.32 10.85 18.38
CA THR A 430 1.44 10.70 19.54
C THR A 430 2.23 10.28 20.76
N ARG A 431 1.87 10.80 21.94
CA ARG A 431 2.41 10.40 23.25
C ARG A 431 1.27 10.18 24.23
N LEU A 432 1.29 9.05 24.92
CA LEU A 432 0.39 8.71 26.02
C LEU A 432 1.22 8.59 27.30
N THR A 433 0.94 9.45 28.26
CA THR A 433 1.51 9.38 29.61
C THR A 433 0.45 8.82 30.55
N ALA A 434 0.74 7.71 31.22
CA ALA A 434 -0.13 7.09 32.21
C ALA A 434 0.37 7.37 33.63
N TYR A 435 -0.55 7.74 34.52
CA TYR A 435 -0.29 8.16 35.89
C TYR A 435 -0.91 7.19 36.89
N LYS A 436 -0.45 7.26 38.13
CA LYS A 436 -0.95 6.44 39.26
C LYS A 436 -2.17 7.07 39.92
N ASP A 437 -2.15 8.40 40.00
CA ASP A 437 -3.11 9.29 40.62
C ASP A 437 -4.01 10.00 39.60
N LEU A 438 -5.11 10.59 40.06
CA LEU A 438 -6.03 11.37 39.21
C LEU A 438 -5.50 12.77 38.88
N ASP A 439 -4.67 13.34 39.77
CA ASP A 439 -4.07 14.67 39.61
C ASP A 439 -2.87 14.68 38.64
N CYS A 440 -2.55 13.52 38.06
CA CYS A 440 -1.50 13.32 37.06
C CYS A 440 -0.09 13.80 37.52
N THR A 441 0.28 13.46 38.75
CA THR A 441 1.57 13.82 39.36
C THR A 441 2.64 12.72 39.26
N GLU A 442 2.28 11.45 39.46
CA GLU A 442 3.24 10.32 39.42
C GLU A 442 3.11 9.51 38.12
N VAL A 443 4.08 9.68 37.21
CA VAL A 443 4.16 8.96 35.92
C VAL A 443 4.58 7.49 36.10
N VAL A 444 3.76 6.57 35.61
CA VAL A 444 4.00 5.12 35.64
C VAL A 444 4.57 4.62 34.30
N MET A 445 3.97 5.06 33.19
CA MET A 445 4.32 4.61 31.84
C MET A 445 4.28 5.80 30.88
N VAL A 446 5.23 5.84 29.94
CA VAL A 446 5.16 6.71 28.76
C VAL A 446 5.19 5.82 27.51
N LYS A 447 4.19 5.95 26.64
CA LYS A 447 4.05 5.23 25.38
C LYS A 447 4.05 6.26 24.24
N GLU A 448 5.05 6.17 23.37
CA GLU A 448 5.30 7.16 22.31
C GLU A 448 5.23 6.46 20.95
N TRP A 449 4.50 7.07 20.01
CA TRP A 449 4.40 6.59 18.63
C TRP A 449 5.02 7.59 17.67
N TYR A 450 5.88 7.06 16.80
CA TYR A 450 6.70 7.80 15.87
C TYR A 450 6.29 7.52 14.43
N GLN A 451 6.38 8.55 13.59
CA GLN A 451 6.06 8.50 12.17
C GLN A 451 7.23 9.06 11.36
N HIS A 452 7.43 8.51 10.16
CA HIS A 452 8.41 8.99 9.19
C HIS A 452 9.88 9.02 9.67
N ARG A 453 10.29 8.32 10.74
CA ARG A 453 11.73 8.22 11.10
C ARG A 453 12.47 7.23 10.20
N LYS A 454 13.69 7.59 9.77
CA LYS A 454 14.58 6.75 8.95
C LYS A 454 15.16 5.54 9.68
N ASP A 455 15.25 5.59 11.01
CA ASP A 455 15.62 4.44 11.85
C ASP A 455 14.48 3.41 11.96
N HIS A 456 13.32 3.73 11.39
CA HIS A 456 12.10 2.95 11.38
C HIS A 456 11.51 2.68 12.78
N LEU A 457 11.85 3.49 13.80
CA LEU A 457 11.18 3.45 15.11
C LEU A 457 9.70 3.79 14.93
N VAL A 458 8.83 2.97 15.52
CA VAL A 458 7.36 3.12 15.46
C VAL A 458 6.77 3.37 16.83
N GLU A 459 7.25 2.64 17.84
CA GLU A 459 6.69 2.65 19.19
C GLU A 459 7.84 2.54 20.19
N ARG A 460 7.80 3.37 21.24
CA ARG A 460 8.65 3.28 22.42
C ARG A 460 7.76 3.24 23.66
N VAL A 461 7.99 2.27 24.53
CA VAL A 461 7.35 2.17 25.85
C VAL A 461 8.44 2.31 26.89
N VAL A 462 8.31 3.28 27.79
CA VAL A 462 9.18 3.45 28.96
C VAL A 462 8.35 3.21 30.21
N ASN A 463 8.60 2.09 30.89
CA ASN A 463 7.98 1.80 32.18
C ASN A 463 8.91 2.33 33.30
N LYS A 464 8.42 3.32 34.05
CA LYS A 464 9.20 3.99 35.10
C LYS A 464 9.32 3.18 36.38
N ALA A 465 8.43 2.19 36.60
CA ALA A 465 8.45 1.37 37.81
C ALA A 465 9.59 0.34 37.82
N ASN A 466 10.02 -0.15 36.66
CA ASN A 466 11.10 -1.14 36.51
C ASN A 466 12.28 -0.66 35.62
N ASN A 467 12.25 0.59 35.15
CA ASN A 467 13.23 1.18 34.22
C ASN A 467 13.47 0.33 32.95
N LEU A 468 12.42 -0.36 32.49
CA LEU A 468 12.42 -1.12 31.24
C LEU A 468 11.99 -0.20 30.10
N THR A 469 12.86 -0.08 29.10
CA THR A 469 12.54 0.54 27.82
C THR A 469 12.31 -0.55 26.79
N THR A 470 11.23 -0.45 26.02
CA THR A 470 10.90 -1.36 24.93
C THR A 470 10.66 -0.55 23.65
N GLU A 471 11.36 -0.91 22.58
CA GLU A 471 11.32 -0.24 21.29
C GLU A 471 10.86 -1.22 20.20
N ARG A 472 9.98 -0.75 19.30
CA ARG A 472 9.52 -1.52 18.15
C ARG A 472 9.77 -0.78 16.84
N PHE A 473 10.22 -1.54 15.85
CA PHE A 473 10.69 -1.04 14.56
C PHE A 473 9.94 -1.66 13.38
N LYS A 474 9.76 -0.88 12.32
CA LYS A 474 9.29 -1.39 11.02
C LYS A 474 10.38 -2.24 10.36
N ARG A 475 9.96 -3.27 9.61
CA ARG A 475 10.83 -4.17 8.87
C ARG A 475 11.74 -3.42 7.89
N GLY A 476 13.01 -3.86 7.82
CA GLY A 476 14.00 -3.40 6.85
C GLY A 476 14.95 -2.29 7.33
N ARG A 477 15.11 -2.10 8.65
CA ARG A 477 16.22 -1.33 9.24
C ARG A 477 17.52 -2.14 9.26
N ARG A 478 18.64 -1.46 9.58
CA ARG A 478 19.94 -2.12 9.83
C ARG A 478 19.83 -3.20 10.91
N PHE A 479 20.63 -4.25 10.77
CA PHE A 479 20.65 -5.48 11.60
C PHE A 479 19.34 -6.28 11.63
N HIS A 480 18.32 -5.88 10.86
CA HIS A 480 16.99 -6.51 10.81
C HIS A 480 16.22 -6.53 12.14
N LEU A 481 16.64 -5.70 13.12
CA LEU A 481 16.01 -5.55 14.43
C LEU A 481 14.54 -5.12 14.28
N LEU A 482 13.63 -5.79 14.98
CA LEU A 482 12.19 -5.48 15.05
C LEU A 482 11.75 -5.07 16.45
N PHE A 483 12.38 -5.66 17.46
CA PHE A 483 12.10 -5.43 18.87
C PHE A 483 13.42 -5.28 19.61
N HIS A 484 13.50 -4.30 20.51
CA HIS A 484 14.62 -4.17 21.45
C HIS A 484 14.07 -3.80 22.81
N SER A 485 14.37 -4.62 23.82
CA SER A 485 14.00 -4.38 25.21
C SER A 485 15.25 -4.38 26.07
N TYR A 486 15.40 -3.37 26.93
CA TYR A 486 16.59 -3.18 27.75
C TYR A 486 16.29 -2.40 29.05
N THR A 487 17.06 -2.70 30.10
CA THR A 487 16.97 -2.04 31.41
C THR A 487 18.08 -0.98 31.55
N SER A 488 17.72 0.25 31.92
CA SER A 488 18.64 1.41 31.84
C SER A 488 19.59 1.60 33.04
N LEU A 489 19.86 0.57 33.84
CA LEU A 489 20.62 0.68 35.10
C LEU A 489 21.92 -0.15 35.09
N SER A 490 23.04 0.56 35.01
CA SER A 490 24.44 0.11 35.21
C SER A 490 24.91 -1.10 34.36
N THR A 491 26.12 -1.59 34.63
CA THR A 491 26.94 -2.48 33.77
C THR A 491 26.39 -3.90 33.56
N ASP A 492 25.16 -4.19 34.00
CA ASP A 492 24.51 -5.49 33.91
C ASP A 492 23.26 -5.44 33.00
N THR A 493 23.38 -4.74 31.87
CA THR A 493 22.25 -4.51 30.95
C THR A 493 21.84 -5.78 30.21
N LYS A 494 20.68 -6.34 30.58
CA LYS A 494 20.02 -7.37 29.79
C LYS A 494 19.45 -6.76 28.50
N HIS A 495 19.78 -7.37 27.37
CA HIS A 495 19.22 -7.00 26.07
C HIS A 495 18.42 -8.15 25.48
N GLU A 496 17.15 -7.88 25.18
CA GLU A 496 16.31 -8.77 24.41
C GLU A 496 16.07 -8.16 23.03
N MET A 497 16.41 -8.91 21.99
CA MET A 497 16.35 -8.48 20.60
C MET A 497 15.56 -9.50 19.78
N GLU A 498 14.56 -9.06 19.03
CA GLU A 498 13.90 -9.88 18.00
C GLU A 498 14.20 -9.31 16.63
N PHE A 499 14.35 -10.21 15.66
CA PHE A 499 14.81 -9.90 14.32
C PHE A 499 13.80 -10.39 13.27
N SER A 500 13.82 -9.73 12.11
CA SER A 500 13.08 -10.19 10.94
C SER A 500 13.71 -11.47 10.39
N SER A 501 12.87 -12.39 9.91
CA SER A 501 13.24 -13.60 9.14
C SER A 501 13.91 -13.32 7.78
N ALA A 502 14.44 -12.12 7.57
CA ALA A 502 15.24 -11.72 6.42
C ALA A 502 16.76 -11.84 6.67
N ARG A 503 17.18 -12.23 7.88
CA ARG A 503 18.58 -12.49 8.20
C ARG A 503 19.07 -13.77 7.52
N VAL A 504 20.34 -13.80 7.13
CA VAL A 504 20.97 -14.93 6.43
C VAL A 504 21.36 -16.07 7.39
N ASP A 505 21.37 -15.80 8.70
CA ASP A 505 21.67 -16.77 9.78
C ASP A 505 20.42 -17.41 10.38
N ASP A 506 19.23 -17.06 9.87
CA ASP A 506 17.90 -17.49 10.33
C ASP A 506 17.64 -17.23 11.83
N LEU A 507 18.34 -16.27 12.44
CA LEU A 507 18.17 -15.86 13.84
C LEU A 507 16.89 -15.04 13.99
N VAL A 508 15.99 -15.47 14.87
CA VAL A 508 14.70 -14.79 15.13
C VAL A 508 14.72 -14.00 16.43
N ARG A 509 15.36 -14.53 17.49
CA ARG A 509 15.44 -13.87 18.80
C ARG A 509 16.77 -14.14 19.48
N ARG A 510 17.35 -13.10 20.09
CA ARG A 510 18.54 -13.17 20.95
C ARG A 510 18.22 -12.54 22.30
N VAL A 511 18.53 -13.25 23.36
CA VAL A 511 18.52 -12.72 24.73
C VAL A 511 19.97 -12.73 25.19
N ASP A 512 20.56 -11.55 25.31
CA ASP A 512 21.92 -11.36 25.79
C ASP A 512 21.92 -10.82 27.21
N SER A 513 22.83 -11.34 28.03
CA SER A 513 23.08 -10.91 29.40
C SER A 513 24.57 -11.15 29.70
N PRO A 514 25.16 -10.53 30.73
CA PRO A 514 26.61 -10.65 30.93
C PRO A 514 27.10 -12.07 31.28
N CYS A 515 26.26 -12.90 31.90
CA CYS A 515 26.61 -14.30 32.22
C CYS A 515 26.13 -15.33 31.18
N GLU A 516 25.14 -14.98 30.34
CA GLU A 516 24.53 -15.91 29.39
C GLU A 516 24.09 -15.25 28.09
N MET A 517 24.15 -15.98 26.97
CA MET A 517 23.55 -15.59 25.70
C MET A 517 22.71 -16.73 25.15
N THR A 518 21.46 -16.44 24.79
CA THR A 518 20.52 -17.42 24.22
C THR A 518 20.05 -16.95 22.85
N GLU A 519 20.18 -17.81 21.85
CA GLU A 519 19.82 -17.57 20.45
C GLU A 519 18.76 -18.58 19.98
N PHE A 520 17.71 -18.07 19.35
CA PHE A 520 16.61 -18.85 18.77
C PHE A 520 16.60 -18.68 17.25
N PHE A 521 16.56 -19.81 16.53
CA PHE A 521 16.62 -19.86 15.07
C PHE A 521 15.40 -20.60 14.51
N GLU A 522 14.99 -20.28 13.29
CA GLU A 522 13.82 -20.89 12.65
C GLU A 522 14.12 -21.24 11.18
N GLY A 523 13.84 -22.48 10.75
CA GLY A 523 14.00 -22.89 9.34
C GLY A 523 15.42 -23.23 8.88
N ARG A 524 16.42 -23.22 9.76
CA ARG A 524 17.82 -23.53 9.43
C ARG A 524 18.01 -24.90 8.77
N LYS A 525 18.85 -24.95 7.74
CA LYS A 525 19.21 -26.17 6.99
C LYS A 525 19.92 -27.26 7.81
N ASP A 526 20.63 -26.86 8.87
CA ASP A 526 21.26 -27.78 9.82
C ASP A 526 20.34 -28.15 11.00
N PHE A 527 19.05 -27.78 10.92
CA PHE A 527 18.01 -28.02 11.93
C PHE A 527 18.27 -27.38 13.31
N LEU A 528 19.32 -26.57 13.48
CA LEU A 528 19.57 -25.84 14.72
C LEU A 528 18.42 -24.85 14.97
N TYR A 529 17.78 -24.93 16.13
CA TYR A 529 16.69 -24.02 16.51
C TYR A 529 16.96 -23.26 17.80
N TYR A 530 17.93 -23.73 18.60
CA TYR A 530 18.26 -23.16 19.89
C TYR A 530 19.74 -23.33 20.22
N ARG A 531 20.38 -22.23 20.59
CA ARG A 531 21.72 -22.20 21.17
C ARG A 531 21.69 -21.43 22.49
N HIS A 532 22.41 -21.94 23.48
CA HIS A 532 22.57 -21.28 24.77
C HIS A 532 24.04 -21.36 25.20
N VAL A 533 24.58 -20.23 25.62
CA VAL A 533 26.00 -20.00 25.92
C VAL A 533 26.11 -19.49 27.34
N VAL A 534 27.04 -20.06 28.11
CA VAL A 534 27.39 -19.62 29.47
C VAL A 534 28.84 -19.12 29.46
N PHE A 535 29.05 -17.92 29.98
CA PHE A 535 30.35 -17.27 30.09
C PHE A 535 30.91 -17.45 31.50
N VAL A 536 32.23 -17.64 31.64
CA VAL A 536 32.87 -17.78 32.95
C VAL A 536 32.64 -16.53 33.80
N GLN A 537 32.19 -16.75 35.04
CA GLN A 537 31.96 -15.70 36.03
C GLN A 537 33.31 -15.24 36.62
N LEU A 538 33.70 -13.99 36.33
CA LEU A 538 34.98 -13.42 36.79
C LEU A 538 35.01 -13.19 38.30
N SER A 539 36.20 -13.32 38.87
CA SER A 539 36.48 -12.98 40.27
C SER A 539 36.89 -11.51 40.40
N GLU A 540 36.82 -10.93 41.61
CA GLU A 540 37.25 -9.52 41.86
C GLU A 540 38.74 -9.27 41.53
N SER A 541 39.53 -10.34 41.34
CA SER A 541 40.95 -10.29 40.94
C SER A 541 41.20 -9.99 39.45
N ASP A 542 40.19 -10.12 38.58
CA ASP A 542 40.36 -10.08 37.11
C ASP A 542 40.08 -8.69 36.48
N LEU A 543 40.21 -7.62 37.29
CA LEU A 543 39.94 -6.22 36.92
C LEU A 543 40.97 -5.66 35.91
N GLY A 544 40.82 -6.06 34.65
CA GLY A 544 41.64 -5.61 33.53
C GLY A 544 41.38 -6.34 32.20
N ILE A 545 40.62 -7.44 32.22
CA ILE A 545 40.17 -8.14 31.02
C ILE A 545 38.87 -7.47 30.52
N ASP A 546 38.79 -7.19 29.21
CA ASP A 546 37.56 -6.71 28.56
C ASP A 546 36.43 -7.74 28.81
N PRO A 547 35.23 -7.32 29.29
CA PRO A 547 34.09 -8.21 29.45
C PRO A 547 33.76 -9.10 28.23
N ASP A 548 34.16 -8.72 27.02
CA ASP A 548 33.95 -9.51 25.79
C ASP A 548 35.04 -10.55 25.49
N ASP A 549 36.18 -10.56 26.22
CA ASP A 549 37.18 -11.64 26.16
C ASP A 549 36.96 -12.72 27.24
N ARG A 550 35.77 -12.73 27.87
CA ARG A 550 35.34 -13.80 28.79
C ARG A 550 35.48 -15.18 28.13
N LEU A 551 36.16 -16.08 28.83
CA LEU A 551 36.27 -17.47 28.43
C LEU A 551 34.88 -18.12 28.41
N LEU A 552 34.61 -18.88 27.36
CA LEU A 552 33.38 -19.66 27.23
C LEU A 552 33.46 -20.87 28.16
N GLU A 553 32.50 -21.01 29.07
CA GLU A 553 32.43 -22.17 29.96
C GLU A 553 31.76 -23.35 29.24
N LYS A 554 30.58 -23.08 28.68
CA LYS A 554 29.68 -24.10 28.14
C LYS A 554 28.83 -23.55 26.99
N VAL A 555 28.68 -24.37 25.95
CA VAL A 555 27.74 -24.12 24.85
C VAL A 555 26.80 -25.31 24.69
N VAL A 556 25.51 -25.06 24.60
CA VAL A 556 24.45 -26.04 24.35
C VAL A 556 23.76 -25.69 23.04
N GLU A 557 23.66 -26.64 22.12
CA GLU A 557 22.94 -26.49 20.85
C GLU A 557 21.92 -27.62 20.69
N ARG A 558 20.71 -27.29 20.24
CA ARG A 558 19.59 -28.24 20.05
C ARG A 558 19.04 -28.17 18.63
N PHE A 559 18.67 -29.34 18.12
CA PHE A 559 18.28 -29.54 16.72
C PHE A 559 16.87 -30.13 16.61
N HIS A 560 16.16 -29.77 15.53
CA HIS A 560 14.92 -30.41 15.14
C HIS A 560 15.19 -31.78 14.49
N ARG A 561 14.23 -32.70 14.64
CA ARG A 561 14.33 -34.08 14.17
C ARG A 561 14.43 -34.16 12.64
N ASN A 562 15.56 -34.61 12.12
CA ASN A 562 15.72 -34.88 10.69
C ASN A 562 15.24 -36.29 10.33
N ARG A 563 13.98 -36.42 9.88
CA ARG A 563 13.34 -37.70 9.54
C ARG A 563 14.07 -38.55 8.47
N SER A 564 15.03 -37.99 7.73
CA SER A 564 15.85 -38.76 6.77
C SER A 564 16.94 -39.62 7.42
N ILE A 565 17.28 -39.37 8.70
CA ILE A 565 18.30 -40.09 9.46
C ILE A 565 17.62 -40.92 10.56
N PRO A 566 18.08 -42.16 10.88
CA PRO A 566 17.61 -42.91 12.05
C PRO A 566 17.83 -42.13 13.37
N ALA A 567 16.89 -42.19 14.31
CA ALA A 567 16.92 -41.31 15.49
C ALA A 567 18.14 -41.57 16.40
N ASN A 568 18.61 -42.83 16.53
CA ASN A 568 19.88 -43.17 17.20
C ASN A 568 21.16 -42.60 16.55
N LYS A 569 21.06 -42.01 15.34
CA LYS A 569 22.16 -41.41 14.57
C LYS A 569 21.96 -39.91 14.31
N ASP A 570 20.78 -39.38 14.61
CA ASP A 570 20.41 -37.97 14.48
C ASP A 570 20.62 -37.24 15.81
N VAL A 571 21.42 -36.16 15.82
CA VAL A 571 21.84 -35.49 17.07
C VAL A 571 20.79 -34.47 17.51
N ALA A 572 20.10 -34.73 18.61
CA ALA A 572 19.09 -33.83 19.17
C ALA A 572 19.70 -32.67 19.97
N GLN A 573 20.80 -32.94 20.68
CA GLN A 573 21.52 -31.93 21.47
C GLN A 573 23.01 -32.23 21.47
N ARG A 574 23.84 -31.21 21.27
CA ARG A 574 25.28 -31.25 21.55
C ARG A 574 25.65 -30.23 22.62
N VAL A 575 26.58 -30.60 23.48
CA VAL A 575 27.08 -29.76 24.57
C VAL A 575 28.60 -29.74 24.51
N PHE A 576 29.17 -28.56 24.35
CA PHE A 576 30.61 -28.33 24.44
C PHE A 576 30.91 -27.80 25.85
N LEU A 577 31.64 -28.58 26.64
CA LEU A 577 32.16 -28.20 27.96
C LEU A 577 33.63 -27.82 27.77
N LEU A 578 33.87 -26.55 27.48
CA LEU A 578 35.18 -26.09 27.01
C LEU A 578 36.23 -26.18 28.14
N ALA A 579 35.85 -25.77 29.35
CA ALA A 579 36.69 -25.88 30.55
C ALA A 579 37.08 -27.34 30.88
N GLU A 580 36.17 -28.29 30.71
CA GLU A 580 36.42 -29.73 30.92
C GLU A 580 37.10 -30.42 29.71
N ARG A 581 37.29 -29.70 28.60
CA ARG A 581 37.70 -30.25 27.29
C ARG A 581 36.85 -31.45 26.83
N ARG A 582 35.54 -31.41 27.10
CA ARG A 582 34.62 -32.54 26.95
C ARG A 582 33.43 -32.18 26.04
N ILE A 583 33.00 -33.13 25.21
CA ILE A 583 31.88 -32.94 24.27
C ILE A 583 30.83 -34.04 24.51
N GLU A 584 29.60 -33.65 24.84
CA GLU A 584 28.48 -34.58 25.03
C GLU A 584 27.47 -34.47 23.88
N LEU A 585 27.05 -35.61 23.34
CA LEU A 585 25.99 -35.77 22.35
C LEU A 585 24.82 -36.54 22.93
N THR A 586 23.61 -36.04 22.72
CA THR A 586 22.35 -36.76 22.94
C THR A 586 21.62 -36.89 21.61
N TYR A 587 21.28 -38.12 21.23
CA TYR A 587 20.58 -38.43 19.99
C TYR A 587 19.06 -38.32 20.15
N HIS A 588 18.33 -38.23 19.04
CA HIS A 588 16.86 -38.20 19.08
C HIS A 588 16.28 -39.51 19.65
N LEU A 589 15.13 -39.39 20.30
CA LEU A 589 14.38 -40.54 20.83
C LEU A 589 13.79 -41.36 19.68
N GLU A 590 13.83 -42.68 19.80
CA GLU A 590 13.17 -43.62 18.87
C GLU A 590 11.73 -43.89 19.32
N ASP A 591 10.81 -44.05 18.37
CA ASP A 591 9.35 -44.09 18.58
C ASP A 591 8.85 -45.22 19.53
N HIS A 592 9.72 -46.13 19.93
CA HIS A 592 9.42 -47.28 20.80
C HIS A 592 10.33 -47.36 22.05
N ARG A 593 11.02 -46.26 22.41
CA ARG A 593 11.98 -46.22 23.53
C ARG A 593 11.73 -45.02 24.45
N PHE A 594 12.08 -45.18 25.73
CA PHE A 594 11.88 -44.16 26.77
C PHE A 594 13.15 -43.39 27.15
N ILE A 595 14.31 -43.77 26.59
CA ILE A 595 15.62 -43.17 26.86
C ILE A 595 16.33 -42.97 25.52
N SER A 596 17.05 -41.86 25.36
CA SER A 596 17.90 -41.58 24.20
C SER A 596 19.31 -42.14 24.35
N SER A 597 19.91 -42.56 23.24
CA SER A 597 21.34 -42.88 23.17
C SER A 597 22.18 -41.61 23.45
N LYS A 598 23.33 -41.78 24.10
CA LYS A 598 24.26 -40.69 24.46
C LYS A 598 25.71 -41.08 24.18
N ARG A 599 26.54 -40.10 23.81
CA ARG A 599 28.00 -40.26 23.69
C ARG A 599 28.73 -39.08 24.30
N SER A 600 29.88 -39.33 24.90
CA SER A 600 30.72 -38.34 25.56
C SER A 600 32.16 -38.57 25.12
N PHE A 601 32.79 -37.54 24.57
CA PHE A 601 34.18 -37.55 24.12
C PHE A 601 35.03 -36.63 25.00
N ILE A 602 36.24 -37.08 25.35
CA ILE A 602 37.27 -36.27 26.00
C ILE A 602 38.31 -35.91 24.93
N LYS A 603 38.65 -34.63 24.79
CA LYS A 603 39.63 -34.19 23.77
C LYS A 603 41.07 -34.56 24.18
N PRO A 604 41.92 -35.04 23.25
CA PRO A 604 43.35 -35.24 23.51
C PRO A 604 44.04 -33.94 23.96
N ARG A 605 45.16 -34.10 24.67
CA ARG A 605 46.07 -32.98 24.97
C ARG A 605 46.75 -32.54 23.67
N GLU A 606 47.00 -31.25 23.52
CA GLU A 606 47.67 -30.72 22.32
C GLU A 606 49.11 -31.21 22.24
N SER A 607 49.38 -32.11 21.30
CA SER A 607 50.72 -32.61 20.95
C SER A 607 51.23 -31.92 19.68
N THR A 608 52.47 -31.47 19.71
CA THR A 608 53.14 -30.81 18.57
C THR A 608 53.51 -31.84 17.50
N GLU A 609 52.89 -31.68 16.33
CA GLU A 609 53.20 -32.30 15.04
C GLU A 609 53.03 -33.84 14.86
N ASN A 610 52.25 -34.18 13.84
CA ASN A 610 52.28 -35.44 13.07
C ASN A 610 51.90 -36.80 13.72
N LYS A 611 51.36 -36.87 14.95
CA LYS A 611 50.86 -38.14 15.55
C LYS A 611 49.39 -38.16 16.02
N LYS A 612 48.53 -37.27 15.51
CA LYS A 612 47.13 -37.08 15.99
C LYS A 612 46.26 -38.34 16.14
N ALA A 613 46.49 -39.39 15.35
CA ALA A 613 45.71 -40.63 15.41
C ALA A 613 46.22 -41.69 16.42
N GLU A 614 47.46 -41.56 16.91
CA GLU A 614 48.03 -42.51 17.90
C GLU A 614 47.60 -42.18 19.34
N ASP A 615 47.30 -40.90 19.62
CA ASP A 615 46.93 -40.40 20.96
C ASP A 615 45.47 -40.73 21.37
N PHE A 616 44.64 -41.28 20.47
CA PHE A 616 43.22 -41.55 20.72
C PHE A 616 42.97 -42.99 21.21
N THR A 617 42.75 -43.15 22.52
CA THR A 617 42.41 -44.44 23.13
C THR A 617 40.89 -44.63 23.29
N PRO A 618 40.37 -45.88 23.26
CA PRO A 618 38.94 -46.15 23.44
C PRO A 618 38.34 -45.57 24.73
N ASP A 619 39.14 -45.47 25.80
CA ASP A 619 38.73 -44.96 27.11
C ASP A 619 38.34 -43.47 27.09
N MET A 620 38.71 -42.73 26.03
CA MET A 620 38.35 -41.34 25.82
C MET A 620 36.92 -41.15 25.30
N VAL A 621 36.20 -42.24 25.04
CA VAL A 621 34.80 -42.23 24.57
C VAL A 621 33.91 -43.07 25.49
N SER A 622 33.00 -42.40 26.21
CA SER A 622 31.89 -43.06 26.89
C SER A 622 30.67 -43.10 25.97
N SER A 623 30.11 -44.28 25.70
CA SER A 623 28.95 -44.48 24.84
C SER A 623 27.85 -45.24 25.57
N PHE A 624 26.67 -44.65 25.67
CA PHE A 624 25.44 -45.31 26.11
C PHE A 624 24.53 -45.55 24.90
N GLN A 625 24.32 -46.81 24.54
CA GLN A 625 23.46 -47.23 23.44
C GLN A 625 22.31 -48.05 24.03
N VAL A 626 21.08 -47.74 23.59
CA VAL A 626 19.87 -48.37 24.14
C VAL A 626 19.62 -49.77 23.56
N ASP A 627 20.20 -50.07 22.40
CA ASP A 627 20.16 -51.40 21.78
C ASP A 627 21.42 -52.21 22.11
N PRO A 628 21.34 -53.31 22.87
CA PRO A 628 22.48 -54.18 23.12
C PRO A 628 22.92 -55.01 21.90
N SER A 629 22.12 -55.05 20.83
CA SER A 629 22.38 -55.85 19.62
C SER A 629 23.05 -55.07 18.48
N GLU A 630 23.04 -53.73 18.53
CA GLU A 630 23.76 -52.91 17.54
C GLU A 630 25.28 -52.98 17.80
N LYS A 631 26.06 -53.24 16.75
CA LYS A 631 27.52 -53.41 16.89
C LYS A 631 28.17 -52.05 17.24
N PRO A 632 29.08 -52.00 18.22
CA PRO A 632 29.79 -50.76 18.54
C PRO A 632 30.60 -50.27 17.34
N LEU A 633 30.69 -48.94 17.19
CA LEU A 633 31.49 -48.32 16.14
C LEU A 633 32.97 -48.65 16.32
N LYS A 634 33.67 -48.85 15.20
CA LYS A 634 35.14 -49.02 15.19
C LYS A 634 35.82 -47.74 15.68
N THR A 635 36.95 -47.88 16.38
CA THR A 635 37.73 -46.77 16.95
C THR A 635 38.04 -45.67 15.94
N LEU A 636 38.37 -46.02 14.69
CA LEU A 636 38.60 -45.05 13.62
C LEU A 636 37.38 -44.15 13.35
N ALA A 637 36.17 -44.73 13.27
CA ALA A 637 34.94 -43.96 13.05
C ALA A 637 34.57 -43.07 14.25
N LEU A 638 34.95 -43.46 15.47
CA LEU A 638 34.79 -42.62 16.66
C LEU A 638 35.78 -41.44 16.67
N TYR A 639 37.01 -41.66 16.19
CA TYR A 639 38.00 -40.62 15.99
C TYR A 639 37.58 -39.61 14.91
N ASP A 640 37.07 -40.09 13.77
CA ASP A 640 36.57 -39.22 12.68
C ASP A 640 35.42 -38.31 13.16
N ILE A 641 34.51 -38.85 13.98
CA ILE A 641 33.45 -38.08 14.65
C ILE A 641 34.05 -37.02 15.59
N LEU A 642 35.03 -37.37 16.42
CA LEU A 642 35.68 -36.41 17.33
C LEU A 642 36.39 -35.28 16.58
N VAL A 643 37.11 -35.59 15.50
CA VAL A 643 37.79 -34.58 14.67
C VAL A 643 36.77 -33.61 14.04
N ALA A 644 35.62 -34.12 13.58
CA ALA A 644 34.53 -33.28 13.09
C ALA A 644 33.94 -32.38 14.20
N LEU A 645 33.71 -32.93 15.40
CA LEU A 645 33.17 -32.19 16.55
C LEU A 645 34.12 -31.10 17.07
N MET A 646 35.44 -31.34 17.05
CA MET A 646 36.44 -30.31 17.42
C MET A 646 36.43 -29.13 16.43
N LYS A 647 36.30 -29.42 15.13
CA LYS A 647 36.16 -28.38 14.10
C LYS A 647 34.85 -27.60 14.21
N ASP A 648 33.77 -28.28 14.60
CA ASP A 648 32.48 -27.63 14.89
C ASP A 648 32.56 -26.76 16.16
N GLU A 649 33.28 -27.19 17.20
CA GLU A 649 33.52 -26.40 18.41
C GLU A 649 34.26 -25.10 18.09
N GLU A 650 35.39 -25.17 17.37
CA GLU A 650 36.14 -24.00 16.90
C GLU A 650 35.27 -23.01 16.11
N LYS A 651 34.41 -23.54 15.23
CA LYS A 651 33.46 -22.74 14.43
C LYS A 651 32.39 -22.08 15.29
N VAL A 652 31.83 -22.78 16.28
CA VAL A 652 30.80 -22.25 17.19
C VAL A 652 31.39 -21.16 18.11
N VAL A 653 32.61 -21.35 18.61
CA VAL A 653 33.34 -20.33 19.39
C VAL A 653 33.52 -19.04 18.59
N LEU A 654 33.92 -19.14 17.32
CA LEU A 654 34.06 -17.97 16.44
C LEU A 654 32.71 -17.26 16.20
N GLN A 655 31.65 -18.02 15.90
CA GLN A 655 30.30 -17.46 15.72
C GLN A 655 29.76 -16.73 16.96
N ILE A 656 30.10 -17.19 18.16
CA ILE A 656 29.69 -16.53 19.41
C ILE A 656 30.40 -15.18 19.57
N LYS A 657 31.69 -15.09 19.21
CA LYS A 657 32.43 -13.80 19.21
C LYS A 657 31.86 -12.82 18.19
N GLU A 658 31.52 -13.29 16.99
CA GLU A 658 30.85 -12.48 15.95
C GLU A 658 29.46 -11.99 16.43
N SER A 659 28.69 -12.85 17.10
CA SER A 659 27.39 -12.53 17.70
C SER A 659 27.49 -11.43 18.78
N LYS A 660 28.45 -11.53 19.71
CA LYS A 660 28.71 -10.50 20.73
C LYS A 660 29.12 -9.16 20.10
N GLN A 661 29.98 -9.18 19.06
CA GLN A 661 30.32 -7.97 18.31
C GLN A 661 29.08 -7.33 17.68
N GLU A 662 28.20 -8.13 17.06
CA GLU A 662 26.97 -7.62 16.45
C GLU A 662 26.05 -6.94 17.48
N VAL A 663 25.91 -7.48 18.69
CA VAL A 663 25.12 -6.84 19.78
C VAL A 663 25.68 -5.45 20.10
N ARG A 664 27.01 -5.28 20.17
CA ARG A 664 27.66 -3.97 20.37
C ARG A 664 27.39 -3.02 19.20
N ASP A 665 27.52 -3.51 17.97
CA ASP A 665 27.28 -2.71 16.76
C ASP A 665 25.81 -2.25 16.65
N ILE A 666 24.86 -3.08 17.07
CA ILE A 666 23.43 -2.75 17.17
C ILE A 666 23.21 -1.61 18.18
N VAL A 667 23.74 -1.75 19.41
CA VAL A 667 23.56 -0.74 20.47
C VAL A 667 24.21 0.59 20.08
N ALA A 668 25.45 0.57 19.58
CA ALA A 668 26.12 1.78 19.10
C ALA A 668 25.39 2.45 17.93
N CYS A 669 24.77 1.68 17.04
CA CYS A 669 23.92 2.21 15.97
C CYS A 669 22.64 2.86 16.52
N ARG A 670 21.99 2.26 17.54
CA ARG A 670 20.83 2.87 18.24
C ARG A 670 21.20 4.19 18.90
N GLU A 671 22.30 4.25 19.64
CA GLU A 671 22.77 5.50 20.26
C GLU A 671 23.04 6.59 19.23
N GLN A 672 23.58 6.24 18.06
CA GLN A 672 23.80 7.21 16.99
C GLN A 672 22.49 7.69 16.34
N GLU A 673 21.52 6.80 16.15
CA GLU A 673 20.19 7.12 15.63
C GLU A 673 19.40 8.04 16.58
N GLU A 674 19.54 7.88 17.89
CA GLU A 674 18.93 8.80 18.87
C GLU A 674 19.63 10.17 18.93
N ARG A 675 20.94 10.23 18.66
CA ARG A 675 21.68 11.52 18.60
C ARG A 675 21.39 12.32 17.32
N ASP A 676 21.10 11.66 16.20
CA ASP A 676 20.79 12.30 14.90
C ASP A 676 19.51 11.72 14.29
N VAL A 677 18.36 12.10 14.86
CA VAL A 677 17.05 11.67 14.35
C VAL A 677 16.77 12.32 12.99
N GLN A 678 16.61 11.49 11.96
CA GLN A 678 16.30 11.94 10.61
C GLN A 678 14.93 11.45 10.15
N LEU A 679 14.16 12.36 9.53
CA LEU A 679 12.84 12.06 8.97
C LEU A 679 12.87 11.83 7.45
N GLU A 680 11.97 10.97 6.98
CA GLU A 680 11.64 10.67 5.59
C GLU A 680 10.55 11.64 5.11
N PHE A 681 10.90 12.55 4.21
CA PHE A 681 9.96 13.52 3.65
C PHE A 681 9.44 13.02 2.30
N SER A 682 8.13 12.87 2.17
CA SER A 682 7.49 12.57 0.88
C SER A 682 7.63 13.76 -0.09
N PRO A 683 8.07 13.59 -1.35
CA PRO A 683 8.17 14.68 -2.33
C PRO A 683 6.85 15.42 -2.61
N TRP A 684 5.71 14.81 -2.23
CA TRP A 684 4.35 15.26 -2.52
C TRP A 684 3.66 16.04 -1.39
N THR A 685 4.36 16.31 -0.28
CA THR A 685 3.94 17.28 0.76
C THR A 685 4.58 18.64 0.50
N THR A 686 3.99 19.74 0.97
CA THR A 686 4.51 21.09 0.68
C THR A 686 5.93 21.31 1.23
N THR A 687 6.21 20.74 2.42
CA THR A 687 7.53 20.74 3.08
C THR A 687 8.52 19.80 2.39
N GLY A 688 8.08 18.59 2.02
CA GLY A 688 8.89 17.64 1.27
C GLY A 688 9.23 18.14 -0.13
N ALA A 689 8.29 18.80 -0.82
CA ALA A 689 8.52 19.47 -2.10
C ALA A 689 9.51 20.64 -1.97
N ALA A 690 9.49 21.42 -0.89
CA ALA A 690 10.47 22.48 -0.66
C ALA A 690 11.88 21.90 -0.41
N ARG A 691 12.00 20.86 0.41
CA ARG A 691 13.27 20.19 0.70
C ARG A 691 13.81 19.41 -0.51
N ALA A 692 12.92 18.77 -1.27
CA ALA A 692 13.23 18.12 -2.54
C ALA A 692 13.60 19.12 -3.63
N ARG A 693 12.97 20.31 -3.71
CA ARG A 693 13.43 21.41 -4.59
C ARG A 693 14.83 21.88 -4.21
N SER A 694 15.13 22.04 -2.93
CA SER A 694 16.47 22.45 -2.47
C SER A 694 17.54 21.37 -2.71
N GLN A 695 17.21 20.09 -2.47
CA GLN A 695 18.08 18.95 -2.85
C GLN A 695 18.24 18.83 -4.37
N ARG A 696 17.16 19.03 -5.13
CA ARG A 696 17.15 18.99 -6.60
C ARG A 696 17.99 20.12 -7.17
N GLN A 697 17.88 21.36 -6.67
CA GLN A 697 18.78 22.45 -7.04
C GLN A 697 20.24 22.12 -6.74
N LYS A 698 20.52 21.49 -5.59
CA LYS A 698 21.89 21.05 -5.23
C LYS A 698 22.39 19.92 -6.13
N MET A 699 21.52 18.99 -6.55
CA MET A 699 21.86 17.94 -7.52
C MET A 699 21.93 18.46 -8.96
N GLU A 700 21.11 19.42 -9.36
CA GLU A 700 21.15 20.08 -10.67
C GLU A 700 22.41 20.94 -10.82
N LEU A 701 22.90 21.57 -9.73
CA LEU A 701 24.22 22.21 -9.70
C LEU A 701 25.35 21.20 -9.92
N LEU A 702 25.36 20.09 -9.18
CA LEU A 702 26.36 19.02 -9.32
C LEU A 702 26.31 18.36 -10.71
N ALA A 703 25.10 18.09 -11.22
CA ALA A 703 24.88 17.53 -12.55
C ALA A 703 25.23 18.53 -13.66
N ALA A 704 25.08 19.85 -13.44
CA ALA A 704 25.54 20.87 -14.36
C ALA A 704 27.07 21.02 -14.38
N GLU A 705 27.75 20.84 -13.24
CA GLU A 705 29.22 20.71 -13.21
C GLU A 705 29.68 19.44 -13.94
N GLU A 706 29.03 18.30 -13.71
CA GLU A 706 29.34 17.04 -14.39
C GLU A 706 29.03 17.09 -15.91
N GLN A 707 27.92 17.72 -16.32
CA GLN A 707 27.58 18.00 -17.71
C GLN A 707 28.60 18.92 -18.38
N ARG A 708 29.05 20.00 -17.71
CA ARG A 708 30.13 20.86 -18.24
C ARG A 708 31.42 20.06 -18.41
N TRP A 709 31.77 19.23 -17.43
CA TRP A 709 32.95 18.37 -17.48
C TRP A 709 32.87 17.32 -18.60
N LEU A 710 31.67 16.81 -18.92
CA LEU A 710 31.43 15.93 -20.08
C LEU A 710 31.48 16.69 -21.41
N GLN A 711 30.86 17.87 -21.51
CA GLN A 711 30.89 18.72 -22.72
C GLN A 711 32.29 19.25 -23.04
N GLU A 712 33.12 19.53 -22.03
CA GLU A 712 34.55 19.83 -22.22
C GLU A 712 35.35 18.63 -22.75
N LYS A 713 34.85 17.40 -22.53
CA LYS A 713 35.46 16.13 -22.94
C LYS A 713 35.08 15.68 -24.35
N GLU A 714 33.92 16.11 -24.84
CA GLU A 714 33.26 15.53 -26.04
C GLU A 714 33.33 16.41 -27.29
N LYS A 715 34.17 17.46 -27.29
CA LYS A 715 34.48 18.23 -28.51
C LYS A 715 35.38 17.43 -29.45
N ASP A 716 34.76 16.66 -30.35
CA ASP A 716 35.44 15.92 -31.41
C ASP A 716 36.38 16.84 -32.21
N ILE A 717 37.66 16.51 -32.18
CA ILE A 717 38.75 17.28 -32.78
C ILE A 717 38.75 17.11 -34.31
N LEU A 718 38.22 15.99 -34.83
CA LEU A 718 38.28 15.62 -36.24
C LEU A 718 37.05 16.07 -37.04
N ALA A 719 35.90 16.28 -36.39
CA ALA A 719 34.65 16.64 -37.05
C ALA A 719 34.78 17.83 -38.06
N PRO A 720 35.47 18.96 -37.75
CA PRO A 720 35.59 20.07 -38.69
C PRO A 720 36.44 19.76 -39.94
N LEU A 721 37.37 18.81 -39.82
CA LEU A 721 38.29 18.42 -40.91
C LEU A 721 37.66 17.36 -41.81
N LEU A 722 36.83 16.47 -41.25
CA LEU A 722 36.12 15.43 -41.99
C LEU A 722 34.94 15.97 -42.82
N ILE A 723 34.31 17.06 -42.40
CA ILE A 723 33.23 17.73 -43.16
C ILE A 723 33.71 18.27 -44.52
N ARG A 724 35.03 18.46 -44.73
CA ARG A 724 35.59 18.95 -46.00
C ARG A 724 35.71 17.88 -47.11
N LEU A 725 35.32 16.63 -46.84
CA LEU A 725 35.32 15.55 -47.82
C LEU A 725 33.88 15.20 -48.21
N ASP A 726 33.40 15.76 -49.33
CA ASP A 726 32.00 15.60 -49.80
C ASP A 726 31.58 14.17 -50.19
N ASN A 727 32.49 13.19 -50.21
CA ASN A 727 32.16 11.77 -50.45
C ASN A 727 33.00 10.83 -49.57
N ALA A 728 32.33 10.00 -48.78
CA ALA A 728 32.95 9.20 -47.71
C ALA A 728 33.45 7.80 -48.12
N GLU A 729 33.27 7.36 -49.37
CA GLU A 729 33.52 5.97 -49.77
C GLU A 729 34.90 5.68 -50.39
N THR A 730 35.67 6.70 -50.81
CA THR A 730 37.06 6.53 -51.26
C THR A 730 37.97 7.66 -50.80
N LEU A 731 38.68 7.46 -49.69
CA LEU A 731 39.71 8.38 -49.20
C LEU A 731 41.06 8.06 -49.87
N SER A 732 41.66 8.98 -50.62
CA SER A 732 42.96 8.70 -51.25
C SER A 732 44.10 8.74 -50.23
N ALA A 733 45.20 8.05 -50.53
CA ALA A 733 46.40 8.09 -49.69
C ALA A 733 47.05 9.49 -49.63
N GLY A 734 46.74 10.38 -50.57
CA GLY A 734 47.13 11.79 -50.53
C GLY A 734 46.31 12.57 -49.49
N ASP A 735 44.98 12.42 -49.54
CA ASP A 735 44.05 13.13 -48.65
C ASP A 735 44.24 12.72 -47.19
N ALA A 736 44.44 11.42 -46.94
CA ALA A 736 44.79 10.89 -45.62
C ALA A 736 46.04 11.56 -45.04
N LYS A 737 47.05 11.81 -45.89
CA LYS A 737 48.32 12.42 -45.47
C LYS A 737 48.19 13.92 -45.22
N HIS A 738 47.36 14.62 -46.01
CA HIS A 738 47.08 16.04 -45.82
C HIS A 738 46.29 16.26 -44.52
N ILE A 739 45.18 15.51 -44.32
CA ILE A 739 44.37 15.56 -43.09
C ILE A 739 45.22 15.27 -41.86
N HIS A 740 46.15 14.31 -41.93
CA HIS A 740 47.08 14.03 -40.83
C HIS A 740 48.02 15.22 -40.52
N GLN A 741 48.51 15.92 -41.54
CA GLN A 741 49.34 17.12 -41.35
C GLN A 741 48.53 18.30 -40.78
N ASP A 742 47.30 18.51 -41.26
CA ASP A 742 46.41 19.57 -40.79
C ASP A 742 45.98 19.32 -39.33
N CYS A 743 45.67 18.06 -38.97
CA CYS A 743 45.43 17.66 -37.57
C CYS A 743 46.62 17.98 -36.66
N LEU A 744 47.86 17.72 -37.12
CA LEU A 744 49.07 17.98 -36.35
C LEU A 744 49.38 19.48 -36.21
N ALA A 745 49.01 20.30 -37.20
CA ALA A 745 49.13 21.75 -37.14
C ALA A 745 48.11 22.34 -36.17
N GLU A 746 46.84 21.97 -36.28
CA GLU A 746 45.77 22.46 -35.40
C GLU A 746 45.97 22.01 -33.94
N PHE A 747 46.44 20.78 -33.72
CA PHE A 747 46.78 20.31 -32.37
C PHE A 747 47.90 21.14 -31.73
N LYS A 748 48.93 21.53 -32.48
CA LYS A 748 49.98 22.43 -31.99
C LYS A 748 49.43 23.83 -31.67
N GLN A 749 48.55 24.36 -32.51
CA GLN A 749 47.94 25.68 -32.28
C GLN A 749 47.10 25.67 -31.00
N ARG A 750 46.21 24.68 -30.82
CA ARG A 750 45.38 24.55 -29.61
C ARG A 750 46.21 24.39 -28.32
N LEU A 751 47.38 23.77 -28.38
CA LEU A 751 48.31 23.70 -27.23
C LEU A 751 48.90 25.07 -26.87
N VAL A 752 49.17 25.93 -27.85
CA VAL A 752 49.61 27.31 -27.64
C VAL A 752 48.48 28.15 -27.04
N ASP A 753 47.27 28.06 -27.62
CA ASP A 753 46.11 28.83 -27.15
C ASP A 753 45.73 28.45 -25.70
N HIS A 754 45.79 27.16 -25.35
CA HIS A 754 45.53 26.68 -24.00
C HIS A 754 46.61 27.13 -23.00
N ALA A 755 47.87 27.22 -23.42
CA ALA A 755 48.94 27.78 -22.60
C ALA A 755 48.75 29.29 -22.33
N ASN A 756 48.27 30.04 -23.33
CA ASN A 756 47.96 31.47 -23.20
C ASN A 756 46.79 31.69 -22.23
N LEU A 757 45.69 30.93 -22.34
CA LEU A 757 44.53 31.03 -21.46
C LEU A 757 44.89 30.75 -19.98
N ILE A 758 45.76 29.77 -19.73
CA ILE A 758 46.24 29.47 -18.37
C ILE A 758 47.16 30.58 -17.84
N GLN A 759 47.92 31.24 -18.72
CA GLN A 759 48.76 32.37 -18.33
C GLN A 759 47.90 33.60 -17.97
N GLU A 760 46.91 33.96 -18.79
CA GLU A 760 45.96 35.06 -18.51
C GLU A 760 45.24 34.84 -17.16
N ARG A 761 44.79 33.61 -16.90
CA ARG A 761 44.14 33.27 -15.64
C ARG A 761 45.09 33.37 -14.44
N TYR A 762 46.35 32.95 -14.59
CA TYR A 762 47.37 33.14 -13.54
C TYR A 762 47.64 34.62 -13.24
N GLU A 763 47.70 35.46 -14.28
CA GLU A 763 47.93 36.90 -14.16
C GLU A 763 46.75 37.60 -13.45
N LYS A 764 45.51 37.28 -13.85
CA LYS A 764 44.28 37.80 -13.20
C LYS A 764 44.18 37.44 -11.71
N GLU A 765 44.35 36.17 -11.37
CA GLU A 765 44.28 35.70 -9.97
C GLU A 765 45.34 36.39 -9.09
N THR A 766 46.53 36.64 -9.67
CA THR A 766 47.61 37.37 -8.98
C THR A 766 47.24 38.84 -8.74
N GLN A 767 46.62 39.52 -9.71
CA GLN A 767 46.15 40.91 -9.56
C GLN A 767 45.01 41.05 -8.54
N GLU A 768 44.05 40.11 -8.51
CA GLU A 768 42.97 40.10 -7.52
C GLU A 768 43.50 39.96 -6.09
N LEU A 769 44.47 39.06 -5.86
CA LEU A 769 45.11 38.88 -4.56
C LEU A 769 45.85 40.16 -4.12
N GLN A 770 46.63 40.79 -5.02
CA GLN A 770 47.30 42.06 -4.73
C GLN A 770 46.31 43.19 -4.41
N SER A 771 45.20 43.27 -5.13
CA SER A 771 44.15 44.28 -4.89
C SER A 771 43.48 44.09 -3.53
N LYS A 772 43.20 42.84 -3.13
CA LYS A 772 42.62 42.54 -1.81
C LYS A 772 43.62 42.81 -0.67
N GLN A 773 44.91 42.54 -0.87
CA GLN A 773 45.98 42.88 0.08
C GLN A 773 46.10 44.39 0.30
N GLN A 774 46.06 45.19 -0.78
CA GLN A 774 46.04 46.65 -0.68
C GLN A 774 44.78 47.18 0.01
N TRP A 775 43.62 46.55 -0.23
CA TRP A 775 42.37 46.89 0.48
C TRP A 775 42.47 46.59 1.98
N TYR A 776 43.04 45.46 2.38
CA TYR A 776 43.21 45.11 3.79
C TYR A 776 44.13 46.10 4.50
N HIS A 777 45.30 46.43 3.94
CA HIS A 777 46.21 47.43 4.52
C HIS A 777 45.57 48.82 4.71
N LYS A 778 44.60 49.22 3.89
CA LYS A 778 43.87 50.49 4.05
C LYS A 778 42.82 50.47 5.15
N ASN A 779 42.26 49.30 5.48
CA ASN A 779 41.14 49.16 6.42
C ASN A 779 41.54 48.53 7.77
N GLN A 780 42.76 48.03 7.91
CA GLN A 780 43.25 47.21 9.02
C GLN A 780 42.92 47.72 10.44
N LEU A 781 42.83 49.04 10.65
CA LEU A 781 42.51 49.63 11.96
C LEU A 781 41.01 49.55 12.36
N ASN A 782 40.11 49.30 11.41
CA ASN A 782 38.66 49.31 11.60
C ASN A 782 37.99 47.94 11.35
N MET A 783 38.77 46.86 11.26
CA MET A 783 38.27 45.51 10.93
C MET A 783 37.90 44.73 12.19
N THR A 784 36.84 43.92 12.09
CA THR A 784 36.48 42.96 13.14
C THR A 784 37.24 41.64 12.99
N GLU A 785 37.44 40.92 14.10
CA GLU A 785 38.20 39.66 14.14
C GLU A 785 37.65 38.57 13.20
N LEU A 786 36.34 38.59 12.92
CA LEU A 786 35.70 37.72 11.94
C LEU A 786 36.16 38.05 10.50
N GLN A 787 36.17 39.34 10.15
CA GLN A 787 36.57 39.80 8.82
C GLN A 787 38.09 39.64 8.58
N GLU A 788 38.91 39.66 9.63
CA GLU A 788 40.33 39.28 9.52
C GLU A 788 40.49 37.79 9.19
N LYS A 789 39.72 36.90 9.84
CA LYS A 789 39.72 35.45 9.53
C LYS A 789 39.22 35.17 8.12
N GLU A 790 38.19 35.87 7.65
CA GLU A 790 37.71 35.80 6.26
C GLU A 790 38.80 36.23 5.26
N TYR A 791 39.52 37.33 5.55
CA TYR A 791 40.63 37.79 4.72
C TYR A 791 41.82 36.81 4.69
N GLN A 792 42.21 36.25 5.85
CA GLN A 792 43.27 35.22 5.91
C GLN A 792 42.89 33.98 5.10
N THR A 793 41.64 33.52 5.22
CA THR A 793 41.08 32.41 4.43
C THR A 793 41.15 32.71 2.93
N TYR A 794 40.65 33.88 2.50
CA TYR A 794 40.70 34.32 1.10
C TYR A 794 42.13 34.37 0.55
N CYS A 795 43.09 34.91 1.31
CA CYS A 795 44.49 34.96 0.90
C CYS A 795 45.10 33.56 0.76
N SER A 796 44.81 32.63 1.67
CA SER A 796 45.29 31.25 1.59
C SER A 796 44.74 30.53 0.35
N GLU A 797 43.45 30.73 0.05
CA GLU A 797 42.76 30.09 -1.07
C GLU A 797 43.31 30.58 -2.42
N LYS A 798 43.37 31.91 -2.61
CA LYS A 798 43.93 32.52 -3.82
C LYS A 798 45.40 32.15 -4.03
N THR A 799 46.20 32.07 -2.96
CA THR A 799 47.61 31.63 -3.05
C THR A 799 47.73 30.19 -3.58
N LEU A 800 46.86 29.28 -3.12
CA LEU A 800 46.81 27.90 -3.62
C LEU A 800 46.38 27.84 -5.09
N GLN A 801 45.36 28.61 -5.48
CA GLN A 801 44.90 28.69 -6.88
C GLN A 801 46.01 29.19 -7.83
N ILE A 802 46.74 30.25 -7.43
CA ILE A 802 47.91 30.78 -8.17
C ILE A 802 49.02 29.71 -8.30
N HIS A 803 49.31 28.97 -7.22
CA HIS A 803 50.33 27.90 -7.25
C HIS A 803 49.94 26.77 -8.24
N VAL A 804 48.67 26.35 -8.23
CA VAL A 804 48.16 25.32 -9.15
C VAL A 804 48.23 25.79 -10.60
N ALA A 805 47.81 27.02 -10.89
CA ALA A 805 47.88 27.60 -12.24
C ALA A 805 49.34 27.66 -12.75
N LYS A 806 50.28 28.14 -11.91
CA LYS A 806 51.71 28.20 -12.22
C LYS A 806 52.30 26.81 -12.53
N LYS A 807 51.95 25.79 -11.73
CA LYS A 807 52.42 24.42 -11.91
C LYS A 807 51.91 23.82 -13.23
N ARG A 808 50.64 24.07 -13.58
CA ARG A 808 50.05 23.65 -14.87
C ARG A 808 50.72 24.34 -16.07
N LEU A 809 51.01 25.64 -15.97
CA LEU A 809 51.71 26.40 -17.01
C LEU A 809 53.11 25.83 -17.30
N ILE A 810 53.87 25.46 -16.25
CA ILE A 810 55.19 24.83 -16.38
C ILE A 810 55.10 23.47 -17.08
N ILE A 811 54.13 22.64 -16.71
CA ILE A 811 53.91 21.32 -17.33
C ILE A 811 53.59 21.49 -18.82
N LEU A 812 52.66 22.36 -19.20
CA LEU A 812 52.31 22.58 -20.61
C LEU A 812 53.48 23.15 -21.43
N LYS A 813 54.22 24.13 -20.89
CA LYS A 813 55.44 24.64 -21.54
C LYS A 813 56.49 23.53 -21.75
N SER A 814 56.57 22.55 -20.85
CA SER A 814 57.44 21.36 -21.03
C SER A 814 56.90 20.35 -22.06
N SER A 815 55.58 20.16 -22.16
CA SER A 815 54.96 19.25 -23.14
C SER A 815 55.08 19.76 -24.58
N CYS A 816 55.03 21.08 -24.80
CA CYS A 816 55.27 21.69 -26.12
C CYS A 816 56.68 21.44 -26.67
N ILE A 817 57.64 20.99 -25.82
CA ILE A 817 59.04 20.72 -26.20
C ILE A 817 59.24 19.25 -26.66
N GLY A 818 58.19 18.43 -26.64
CA GLY A 818 58.05 17.26 -27.54
C GLY A 818 58.68 15.95 -27.09
N LYS A 819 58.00 15.22 -26.18
CA LYS A 819 58.15 13.76 -26.00
C LYS A 819 56.79 13.12 -25.69
N THR A 820 56.43 12.04 -26.40
CA THR A 820 55.14 11.33 -26.34
C THR A 820 55.23 9.96 -25.65
N PRO A 821 54.12 9.44 -25.10
CA PRO A 821 53.81 8.02 -25.27
C PRO A 821 52.31 7.69 -25.53
N ASN A 822 52.05 6.53 -26.13
CA ASN A 822 50.75 6.06 -26.65
C ASN A 822 49.85 5.33 -25.61
N ARG A 823 48.52 5.37 -25.83
CA ARG A 823 47.61 4.18 -25.78
C ARG A 823 46.20 4.49 -26.37
N PRO A 824 45.50 3.54 -27.02
CA PRO A 824 44.21 3.76 -27.70
C PRO A 824 42.98 3.20 -26.95
N THR A 825 41.78 3.66 -27.32
CA THR A 825 40.47 3.19 -26.79
C THR A 825 39.44 3.03 -27.91
N THR A 826 38.59 2.00 -27.84
CA THR A 826 37.53 1.66 -28.83
C THR A 826 36.16 2.21 -28.41
N ILE A 827 35.31 2.61 -29.38
CA ILE A 827 33.96 3.17 -29.16
C ILE A 827 32.86 2.19 -29.65
N ARG A 828 31.71 2.17 -28.97
CA ARG A 828 30.45 1.47 -29.38
C ARG A 828 29.36 2.49 -29.73
N LYS A 829 28.50 2.17 -30.71
CA LYS A 829 27.30 2.95 -31.10
C LYS A 829 26.03 2.49 -30.35
N VAL A 830 24.99 3.34 -30.34
CA VAL A 830 23.64 3.09 -29.79
C VAL A 830 22.59 3.42 -30.88
N SER A 831 21.39 2.82 -30.80
CA SER A 831 20.27 2.98 -31.75
C SER A 831 18.95 3.40 -31.05
N VAL A 832 17.94 3.81 -31.82
CA VAL A 832 16.67 4.44 -31.36
C VAL A 832 15.44 3.63 -31.82
N TYR A 833 14.32 3.67 -31.07
CA TYR A 833 13.08 2.88 -31.29
C TYR A 833 11.86 3.73 -31.71
N THR A 834 10.83 3.06 -32.27
CA THR A 834 9.56 3.62 -32.79
C THR A 834 8.35 3.08 -31.99
N MET A 835 7.24 3.84 -31.88
CA MET A 835 6.05 3.47 -31.09
C MET A 835 5.06 2.54 -31.83
N ALA A 836 4.34 1.68 -31.09
CA ALA A 836 3.42 0.65 -31.60
C ALA A 836 1.93 0.98 -31.40
N SER A 837 1.03 0.37 -32.20
CA SER A 837 -0.43 0.56 -32.10
C SER A 837 -1.22 -0.71 -32.46
N PRO A 838 -2.42 -0.94 -31.85
CA PRO A 838 -3.25 -2.11 -32.14
C PRO A 838 -3.96 -2.01 -33.50
N THR A 839 -4.13 -3.14 -34.16
CA THR A 839 -4.84 -3.27 -35.45
C THR A 839 -6.30 -3.71 -35.24
N PRO A 840 -7.20 -3.51 -36.21
CA PRO A 840 -8.58 -4.04 -36.12
C PRO A 840 -8.63 -5.55 -35.88
N LEU A 841 -7.72 -6.31 -36.51
CA LEU A 841 -7.61 -7.75 -36.31
C LEU A 841 -7.16 -8.12 -34.89
N SER A 842 -6.17 -7.42 -34.32
CA SER A 842 -5.74 -7.71 -32.94
C SER A 842 -6.82 -7.34 -31.92
N LYS A 843 -7.62 -6.28 -32.17
CA LYS A 843 -8.84 -6.02 -31.37
C LYS A 843 -9.83 -7.18 -31.42
N ALA A 844 -10.17 -7.68 -32.61
CA ALA A 844 -11.09 -8.80 -32.78
C ALA A 844 -10.58 -10.06 -32.04
N ASN A 845 -9.32 -10.45 -32.29
CA ASN A 845 -8.67 -11.60 -31.68
C ASN A 845 -8.60 -11.51 -30.14
N ASN A 846 -8.23 -10.34 -29.59
CA ASN A 846 -8.16 -10.13 -28.15
C ASN A 846 -9.57 -10.17 -27.51
N THR A 847 -10.58 -9.60 -28.17
CA THR A 847 -11.98 -9.64 -27.68
C THR A 847 -12.52 -11.08 -27.68
N PHE A 848 -12.25 -11.85 -28.74
CA PHE A 848 -12.59 -13.26 -28.81
C PHE A 848 -11.83 -14.10 -27.77
N SER A 849 -10.54 -13.79 -27.52
CA SER A 849 -9.73 -14.43 -26.47
C SER A 849 -10.38 -14.32 -25.10
N LEU A 850 -10.77 -13.12 -24.68
CA LEU A 850 -11.37 -12.91 -23.35
C LEU A 850 -12.75 -13.56 -23.23
N ALA A 851 -13.52 -13.62 -24.33
CA ALA A 851 -14.78 -14.36 -24.36
C ALA A 851 -14.57 -15.88 -24.24
N LEU A 852 -13.51 -16.44 -24.85
CA LEU A 852 -13.11 -17.83 -24.67
C LEU A 852 -12.64 -18.13 -23.24
N LEU A 853 -11.83 -17.25 -22.63
CA LEU A 853 -11.32 -17.45 -21.27
C LEU A 853 -12.48 -17.63 -20.29
N LYS A 854 -13.47 -16.74 -20.39
CA LYS A 854 -14.69 -16.79 -19.58
C LYS A 854 -15.48 -18.08 -19.83
N LYS A 855 -15.56 -18.54 -21.08
CA LYS A 855 -16.29 -19.75 -21.42
C LYS A 855 -15.63 -21.03 -20.92
N PHE A 856 -14.31 -21.15 -21.03
CA PHE A 856 -13.59 -22.28 -20.43
C PHE A 856 -13.60 -22.24 -18.89
N GLY A 857 -13.78 -21.06 -18.29
CA GLY A 857 -13.93 -20.89 -16.84
C GLY A 857 -15.34 -21.14 -16.29
N ASP A 858 -16.37 -21.26 -17.13
CA ASP A 858 -17.76 -21.52 -16.70
C ASP A 858 -17.93 -22.94 -16.11
N ASP A 859 -17.19 -23.95 -16.61
CA ASP A 859 -17.34 -25.37 -16.25
C ASP A 859 -16.62 -25.75 -14.94
N ASP A 860 -15.35 -25.36 -14.79
CA ASP A 860 -14.55 -25.55 -13.57
C ASP A 860 -13.71 -24.30 -13.31
N LYS A 861 -13.95 -23.64 -12.17
CA LYS A 861 -13.22 -22.43 -11.74
C LYS A 861 -11.82 -22.72 -11.15
N THR A 862 -11.55 -23.96 -10.80
CA THR A 862 -10.31 -24.42 -10.15
C THR A 862 -9.35 -25.10 -11.12
N ALA A 863 -9.83 -25.51 -12.30
CA ALA A 863 -9.01 -26.09 -13.35
C ALA A 863 -8.03 -25.08 -13.97
N ASN A 864 -6.91 -25.61 -14.47
CA ASN A 864 -6.02 -24.92 -15.39
C ASN A 864 -6.73 -24.68 -16.73
N ILE A 865 -6.36 -23.59 -17.42
CA ILE A 865 -6.84 -23.30 -18.77
C ILE A 865 -5.63 -22.86 -19.59
N PHE A 866 -5.46 -23.36 -20.82
CA PHE A 866 -4.43 -22.88 -21.73
C PHE A 866 -4.81 -23.08 -23.20
N TYR A 867 -4.87 -21.99 -23.98
CA TYR A 867 -5.25 -22.05 -25.39
C TYR A 867 -4.61 -20.92 -26.21
N SER A 868 -4.66 -21.05 -27.54
CA SER A 868 -4.26 -19.99 -28.45
C SER A 868 -5.48 -19.36 -29.15
N PRO A 869 -5.94 -18.17 -28.72
CA PRO A 869 -7.00 -17.45 -29.40
C PRO A 869 -6.63 -17.12 -30.85
N PHE A 870 -5.37 -16.76 -31.10
CA PHE A 870 -4.88 -16.49 -32.45
C PHE A 870 -4.99 -17.72 -33.37
N SER A 871 -4.56 -18.88 -32.89
CA SER A 871 -4.65 -20.11 -33.65
C SER A 871 -6.10 -20.49 -33.96
N ILE A 872 -6.96 -20.50 -32.93
CA ILE A 872 -8.39 -20.82 -33.06
C ILE A 872 -9.07 -19.84 -34.04
N SER A 873 -8.85 -18.53 -33.89
CA SER A 873 -9.45 -17.50 -34.74
C SER A 873 -9.01 -17.63 -36.19
N SER A 874 -7.71 -17.85 -36.42
CA SER A 874 -7.14 -18.07 -37.75
C SER A 874 -7.75 -19.31 -38.42
N ALA A 875 -7.87 -20.41 -37.67
CA ALA A 875 -8.42 -21.67 -38.15
C ALA A 875 -9.93 -21.62 -38.43
N LEU A 876 -10.72 -20.92 -37.60
CA LEU A 876 -12.13 -20.68 -37.86
C LEU A 876 -12.35 -19.66 -39.00
N ALA A 877 -11.44 -18.70 -39.18
CA ALA A 877 -11.47 -17.81 -40.33
C ALA A 877 -11.18 -18.55 -41.66
N MET A 878 -10.37 -19.62 -41.65
CA MET A 878 -10.28 -20.53 -42.82
C MET A 878 -11.61 -21.19 -43.15
N VAL A 879 -12.38 -21.59 -42.14
CA VAL A 879 -13.72 -22.17 -42.35
C VAL A 879 -14.69 -21.10 -42.86
N MET A 880 -14.59 -19.87 -42.35
CA MET A 880 -15.42 -18.74 -42.75
C MET A 880 -15.27 -18.37 -44.25
N LEU A 881 -14.09 -18.57 -44.87
CA LEU A 881 -13.89 -18.38 -46.33
C LEU A 881 -14.92 -19.15 -47.18
N GLY A 882 -15.30 -20.35 -46.74
CA GLY A 882 -16.20 -21.25 -47.43
C GLY A 882 -17.66 -21.17 -46.97
N ALA A 883 -17.93 -20.49 -45.86
CA ALA A 883 -19.28 -20.28 -45.34
C ALA A 883 -20.03 -19.22 -46.15
N ARG A 884 -21.36 -19.34 -46.24
CA ARG A 884 -22.26 -18.33 -46.82
C ARG A 884 -23.46 -18.08 -45.91
N GLY A 885 -24.35 -17.16 -46.33
CA GLY A 885 -25.60 -16.85 -45.64
C GLY A 885 -25.48 -16.56 -44.14
N ASN A 886 -26.35 -17.18 -43.36
CA ASN A 886 -26.40 -17.02 -41.91
C ASN A 886 -25.19 -17.67 -41.21
N THR A 887 -24.68 -18.79 -41.73
CA THR A 887 -23.47 -19.46 -41.22
C THR A 887 -22.27 -18.51 -41.21
N ALA A 888 -21.99 -17.83 -42.33
CA ALA A 888 -20.91 -16.84 -42.40
C ALA A 888 -21.12 -15.67 -41.41
N THR A 889 -22.37 -15.23 -41.25
CA THR A 889 -22.72 -14.12 -40.35
C THR A 889 -22.47 -14.48 -38.89
N GLN A 890 -22.96 -15.63 -38.43
CA GLN A 890 -22.71 -16.16 -37.07
C GLN A 890 -21.21 -16.35 -36.82
N MET A 891 -20.46 -16.87 -37.80
CA MET A 891 -19.01 -17.04 -37.67
C MET A 891 -18.28 -15.72 -37.46
N SER A 892 -18.61 -14.68 -38.24
CA SER A 892 -18.01 -13.35 -38.07
C SER A 892 -18.41 -12.67 -36.76
N GLU A 893 -19.64 -12.86 -36.29
CA GLU A 893 -20.10 -12.38 -34.97
C GLU A 893 -19.40 -13.08 -33.80
N CYS A 894 -19.20 -14.40 -33.89
CA CYS A 894 -18.50 -15.18 -32.89
C CYS A 894 -17.03 -14.74 -32.79
N LEU A 895 -16.34 -14.62 -33.94
CA LEU A 895 -14.93 -14.22 -34.05
C LEU A 895 -14.69 -12.71 -33.85
N LYS A 896 -15.75 -11.90 -33.69
CA LYS A 896 -15.68 -10.44 -33.54
C LYS A 896 -15.03 -9.71 -34.73
N THR A 897 -15.11 -10.29 -35.92
CA THR A 897 -14.45 -9.77 -37.14
C THR A 897 -15.31 -8.79 -37.95
N LYS A 898 -16.58 -8.56 -37.58
CA LYS A 898 -17.50 -7.66 -38.30
C LYS A 898 -16.97 -6.23 -38.50
N ASP A 899 -16.21 -5.72 -37.54
CA ASP A 899 -15.69 -4.35 -37.56
C ASP A 899 -14.33 -4.22 -38.27
N CYS A 900 -13.79 -5.32 -38.81
CA CYS A 900 -12.57 -5.29 -39.63
C CYS A 900 -12.90 -4.69 -41.01
N GLN A 901 -12.42 -3.47 -41.28
CA GLN A 901 -12.64 -2.79 -42.56
C GLN A 901 -11.83 -3.40 -43.72
N ASP A 902 -10.70 -4.03 -43.40
CA ASP A 902 -9.84 -4.77 -44.35
C ASP A 902 -10.27 -6.23 -44.48
N ASP A 903 -9.84 -6.89 -45.56
CA ASP A 903 -10.02 -8.33 -45.74
C ASP A 903 -9.34 -9.10 -44.60
N VAL A 904 -10.16 -9.64 -43.69
CA VAL A 904 -9.77 -10.41 -42.51
C VAL A 904 -8.75 -11.52 -42.85
N HIS A 905 -8.88 -12.15 -44.02
CA HIS A 905 -7.99 -13.23 -44.46
C HIS A 905 -6.64 -12.69 -44.95
N VAL A 906 -6.58 -11.47 -45.49
CA VAL A 906 -5.32 -10.76 -45.76
C VAL A 906 -4.65 -10.36 -44.45
N SER A 907 -5.40 -9.82 -43.48
CA SER A 907 -4.84 -9.44 -42.18
C SER A 907 -4.28 -10.64 -41.40
N PHE A 908 -4.96 -11.80 -41.42
CA PHE A 908 -4.43 -13.04 -40.84
C PHE A 908 -3.17 -13.52 -41.58
N ALA A 909 -3.14 -13.46 -42.92
CA ALA A 909 -1.97 -13.84 -43.71
C ALA A 909 -0.75 -12.95 -43.41
N GLN A 910 -0.97 -11.64 -43.24
CA GLN A 910 0.06 -10.69 -42.82
C GLN A 910 0.60 -11.06 -41.44
N LEU A 911 -0.27 -11.18 -40.42
CA LEU A 911 0.16 -11.51 -39.06
C LEU A 911 0.85 -12.89 -38.97
N LEU A 912 0.39 -13.90 -39.71
CA LEU A 912 1.08 -15.19 -39.85
C LEU A 912 2.46 -15.04 -40.48
N SER A 913 2.60 -14.22 -41.52
CA SER A 913 3.90 -13.92 -42.15
C SER A 913 4.84 -13.18 -41.19
N GLU A 914 4.30 -12.31 -40.34
CA GLU A 914 5.08 -11.59 -39.33
C GLU A 914 5.61 -12.50 -38.23
N LEU A 915 4.78 -13.37 -37.67
CA LEU A 915 5.15 -14.30 -36.61
C LEU A 915 6.08 -15.43 -37.08
N ASN A 916 6.12 -15.70 -38.39
CA ASN A 916 6.99 -16.70 -39.01
C ASN A 916 8.17 -16.09 -39.80
N LYS A 917 8.57 -14.84 -39.48
CA LYS A 917 9.73 -14.18 -40.11
C LYS A 917 11.01 -15.01 -39.94
N ALA A 918 11.72 -15.22 -41.05
CA ALA A 918 13.00 -15.94 -41.03
C ALA A 918 14.04 -15.20 -40.16
N GLY A 919 14.57 -15.87 -39.15
CA GLY A 919 15.52 -15.28 -38.19
C GLY A 919 14.89 -14.76 -36.88
N ALA A 920 13.58 -14.92 -36.68
CA ALA A 920 12.94 -14.65 -35.39
C ALA A 920 13.63 -15.45 -34.25
N PRO A 921 13.83 -14.84 -33.06
CA PRO A 921 14.53 -15.46 -31.92
C PRO A 921 13.66 -16.45 -31.11
N TYR A 922 12.51 -16.85 -31.66
CA TYR A 922 11.55 -17.81 -31.11
C TYR A 922 11.09 -18.76 -32.22
N ALA A 923 10.56 -19.92 -31.83
CA ALA A 923 9.93 -20.89 -32.72
C ALA A 923 8.44 -20.99 -32.38
N LEU A 924 7.59 -20.55 -33.31
CA LEU A 924 6.15 -20.74 -33.26
C LEU A 924 5.78 -21.75 -34.36
N SER A 925 5.17 -22.88 -34.00
CA SER A 925 4.63 -23.85 -34.97
C SER A 925 3.11 -23.88 -34.85
N VAL A 926 2.44 -23.48 -35.93
CA VAL A 926 0.97 -23.43 -36.03
C VAL A 926 0.52 -24.49 -37.03
N ALA A 927 -0.02 -25.59 -36.52
CA ALA A 927 -0.49 -26.73 -37.29
C ALA A 927 -2.02 -26.68 -37.45
N ASN A 928 -2.47 -25.88 -38.41
CA ASN A 928 -3.89 -25.71 -38.74
C ASN A 928 -4.22 -26.47 -40.03
N ARG A 929 -5.19 -27.40 -40.00
CA ARG A 929 -5.62 -28.13 -41.20
C ARG A 929 -7.11 -28.47 -41.17
N LEU A 930 -7.73 -28.47 -42.35
CA LEU A 930 -9.07 -28.99 -42.58
C LEU A 930 -8.99 -30.40 -43.17
N TYR A 931 -9.76 -31.32 -42.61
CA TYR A 931 -9.91 -32.69 -43.09
C TYR A 931 -11.35 -32.90 -43.55
N GLY A 932 -11.53 -33.02 -44.86
CA GLY A 932 -12.83 -33.23 -45.50
C GLY A 932 -13.05 -34.68 -45.88
N GLU A 933 -14.30 -35.15 -45.80
CA GLU A 933 -14.68 -36.48 -46.27
C GLU A 933 -14.46 -36.60 -47.79
N GLN A 934 -13.80 -37.68 -48.23
CA GLN A 934 -13.35 -37.87 -49.63
C GLN A 934 -14.49 -37.93 -50.66
N SER A 935 -15.74 -38.18 -50.24
CA SER A 935 -16.89 -38.19 -51.14
C SER A 935 -17.32 -36.80 -51.63
N TYR A 936 -16.76 -35.72 -51.06
CA TYR A 936 -17.10 -34.34 -51.41
C TYR A 936 -16.14 -33.79 -52.46
N GLN A 937 -16.73 -33.11 -53.46
CA GLN A 937 -15.95 -32.28 -54.39
C GLN A 937 -15.73 -30.90 -53.74
N PHE A 938 -14.46 -30.52 -53.57
CA PHE A 938 -14.10 -29.21 -53.00
C PHE A 938 -13.83 -28.17 -54.12
N VAL A 939 -14.21 -26.92 -53.86
CA VAL A 939 -14.12 -25.81 -54.82
C VAL A 939 -12.68 -25.31 -54.93
N GLU A 940 -12.13 -25.22 -56.14
CA GLU A 940 -10.74 -24.83 -56.39
C GLU A 940 -10.40 -23.41 -55.87
N ASP A 941 -11.31 -22.44 -55.98
CA ASP A 941 -11.13 -21.08 -55.45
C ASP A 941 -10.97 -21.08 -53.92
N PHE A 942 -11.71 -21.94 -53.21
CA PHE A 942 -11.57 -22.12 -51.76
C PHE A 942 -10.20 -22.71 -51.42
N LEU A 943 -9.80 -23.80 -52.07
CA LEU A 943 -8.48 -24.44 -51.88
C LEU A 943 -7.31 -23.48 -52.19
N GLY A 944 -7.45 -22.68 -53.26
CA GLY A 944 -6.49 -21.64 -53.62
C GLY A 944 -6.39 -20.54 -52.56
N LYS A 945 -7.52 -20.11 -51.98
CA LYS A 945 -7.55 -19.10 -50.92
C LYS A 945 -7.01 -19.61 -49.58
N THR A 946 -7.36 -20.82 -49.13
CA THR A 946 -6.79 -21.35 -47.88
C THR A 946 -5.28 -21.51 -47.98
N LYS A 947 -4.78 -22.02 -49.12
CA LYS A 947 -3.34 -22.14 -49.38
C LYS A 947 -2.64 -20.78 -49.43
N LYS A 948 -3.24 -19.79 -50.11
CA LYS A 948 -2.68 -18.42 -50.23
C LYS A 948 -2.63 -17.67 -48.90
N HIS A 949 -3.69 -17.71 -48.10
CA HIS A 949 -3.83 -16.85 -46.92
C HIS A 949 -3.35 -17.51 -45.62
N TYR A 950 -3.39 -18.85 -45.53
CA TYR A 950 -3.12 -19.56 -44.28
C TYR A 950 -2.02 -20.63 -44.42
N ASN A 951 -1.45 -20.80 -45.61
CA ASN A 951 -0.50 -21.88 -45.95
C ASN A 951 -1.05 -23.29 -45.61
N ALA A 952 -2.38 -23.44 -45.61
CA ALA A 952 -3.08 -24.64 -45.18
C ALA A 952 -3.86 -25.24 -46.35
N GLU A 953 -3.64 -26.53 -46.60
CA GLU A 953 -4.33 -27.31 -47.62
C GLU A 953 -5.37 -28.21 -46.96
N LEU A 954 -6.60 -28.22 -47.48
CA LEU A 954 -7.60 -29.21 -47.08
C LEU A 954 -7.15 -30.60 -47.55
N GLU A 955 -7.16 -31.57 -46.65
CA GLU A 955 -6.84 -32.97 -46.95
C GLU A 955 -8.14 -33.80 -47.01
N THR A 956 -8.31 -34.57 -48.08
CA THR A 956 -9.44 -35.47 -48.25
C THR A 956 -9.13 -36.83 -47.63
N VAL A 957 -9.99 -37.32 -46.73
CA VAL A 957 -9.82 -38.59 -46.00
C VAL A 957 -11.11 -39.40 -46.00
N ASP A 958 -11.01 -40.70 -45.76
CA ASP A 958 -12.14 -41.63 -45.73
C ASP A 958 -12.66 -41.85 -44.30
N PHE A 959 -13.54 -40.96 -43.82
CA PHE A 959 -14.26 -41.18 -42.57
C PHE A 959 -15.38 -42.21 -42.74
N LYS A 960 -16.09 -42.24 -43.87
CA LYS A 960 -17.25 -43.12 -44.09
C LYS A 960 -16.93 -44.61 -44.00
N SER A 961 -15.83 -45.06 -44.59
CA SER A 961 -15.41 -46.46 -44.61
C SER A 961 -14.28 -46.77 -43.61
N SER A 962 -13.40 -45.78 -43.33
CA SER A 962 -12.09 -46.02 -42.71
C SER A 962 -11.72 -44.98 -41.62
N SER A 963 -12.70 -44.52 -40.83
CA SER A 963 -12.55 -43.46 -39.80
C SER A 963 -11.34 -43.61 -38.86
N GLU A 964 -11.02 -44.81 -38.37
CA GLU A 964 -9.83 -45.03 -37.51
C GLU A 964 -8.50 -44.86 -38.27
N ALA A 965 -8.44 -45.18 -39.56
CA ALA A 965 -7.27 -44.91 -40.40
C ALA A 965 -7.12 -43.40 -40.65
N ALA A 966 -8.24 -42.71 -40.90
CA ALA A 966 -8.25 -41.24 -40.98
C ALA A 966 -7.77 -40.59 -39.67
N ARG A 967 -8.25 -41.06 -38.51
CA ARG A 967 -7.81 -40.59 -37.18
C ARG A 967 -6.30 -40.75 -36.99
N LEU A 968 -5.73 -41.91 -37.34
CA LEU A 968 -4.30 -42.17 -37.23
C LEU A 968 -3.46 -41.30 -38.19
N ASN A 969 -3.93 -41.07 -39.42
CA ASN A 969 -3.28 -40.15 -40.36
C ASN A 969 -3.22 -38.71 -39.78
N ILE A 970 -4.36 -38.21 -39.29
CA ILE A 970 -4.47 -36.89 -38.66
C ILE A 970 -3.50 -36.75 -37.48
N ASN A 971 -3.50 -37.70 -36.55
CA ASN A 971 -2.59 -37.68 -35.39
C ASN A 971 -1.12 -37.70 -35.81
N THR A 972 -0.76 -38.52 -36.81
CA THR A 972 0.61 -38.62 -37.34
C THR A 972 1.07 -37.31 -37.98
N TRP A 973 0.17 -36.64 -38.73
CA TRP A 973 0.46 -35.32 -39.31
C TRP A 973 0.69 -34.25 -38.23
N VAL A 974 -0.22 -34.15 -37.25
CA VAL A 974 -0.11 -33.19 -36.13
C VAL A 974 1.17 -33.40 -35.34
N GLN A 975 1.49 -34.65 -35.00
CA GLN A 975 2.71 -35.01 -34.27
C GLN A 975 3.95 -34.54 -35.03
N LYS A 976 3.98 -34.72 -36.36
CA LYS A 976 5.09 -34.26 -37.20
C LYS A 976 5.21 -32.73 -37.25
N GLN A 977 4.11 -31.99 -37.38
CA GLN A 977 4.15 -30.51 -37.42
C GLN A 977 4.54 -29.89 -36.05
N THR A 978 4.21 -30.58 -34.96
CA THR A 978 4.45 -30.13 -33.58
C THR A 978 5.75 -30.68 -32.99
N GLN A 979 6.67 -31.20 -33.81
CA GLN A 979 7.98 -31.74 -33.38
C GLN A 979 7.86 -32.80 -32.28
N ASP A 980 6.92 -33.73 -32.46
CA ASP A 980 6.57 -34.80 -31.51
C ASP A 980 6.03 -34.32 -30.14
N LYS A 981 5.71 -33.02 -29.97
CA LYS A 981 5.19 -32.47 -28.71
C LYS A 981 3.69 -32.77 -28.52
N ILE A 982 2.87 -32.61 -29.56
CA ILE A 982 1.44 -32.92 -29.48
C ILE A 982 1.17 -34.28 -30.11
N LYS A 983 0.95 -35.27 -29.24
CA LYS A 983 0.56 -36.64 -29.61
C LYS A 983 -0.93 -36.87 -29.38
N ASP A 984 -1.46 -37.84 -30.12
CA ASP A 984 -2.84 -38.31 -30.07
C ASP A 984 -3.90 -37.21 -29.92
N LEU A 985 -3.86 -36.20 -30.81
CA LEU A 985 -4.81 -35.09 -30.83
C LEU A 985 -6.27 -35.58 -30.85
N LEU A 986 -6.56 -36.55 -31.70
CA LEU A 986 -7.87 -37.21 -31.79
C LEU A 986 -7.83 -38.55 -31.04
N GLY A 987 -8.53 -38.58 -29.91
CA GLY A 987 -8.81 -39.81 -29.17
C GLY A 987 -9.66 -40.81 -29.96
N LYS A 988 -9.62 -42.09 -29.59
CA LYS A 988 -10.42 -43.14 -30.23
C LYS A 988 -11.91 -42.80 -30.19
N GLY A 989 -12.62 -42.98 -31.30
CA GLY A 989 -14.05 -42.66 -31.40
C GLY A 989 -14.41 -41.17 -31.49
N VAL A 990 -13.44 -40.24 -31.54
CA VAL A 990 -13.72 -38.80 -31.77
C VAL A 990 -14.20 -38.52 -33.21
N VAL A 991 -13.83 -39.39 -34.15
CA VAL A 991 -14.29 -39.39 -35.55
C VAL A 991 -14.91 -40.74 -35.91
N ASP A 992 -15.92 -40.70 -36.76
CA ASP A 992 -16.81 -41.82 -37.09
C ASP A 992 -17.28 -41.75 -38.56
N SER A 993 -18.16 -42.66 -39.00
CA SER A 993 -18.70 -42.67 -40.37
C SER A 993 -19.72 -41.55 -40.66
N LEU A 994 -20.17 -40.81 -39.64
CA LEU A 994 -21.04 -39.64 -39.77
C LEU A 994 -20.23 -38.33 -39.91
N THR A 995 -18.95 -38.36 -39.61
CA THR A 995 -18.01 -37.24 -39.76
C THR A 995 -17.92 -36.79 -41.22
N ARG A 996 -17.87 -35.48 -41.45
CA ARG A 996 -17.85 -34.82 -42.78
C ARG A 996 -16.73 -33.81 -42.94
N LEU A 997 -16.50 -32.99 -41.93
CA LEU A 997 -15.45 -31.98 -41.91
C LEU A 997 -14.90 -31.85 -40.49
N VAL A 998 -13.58 -32.00 -40.34
CA VAL A 998 -12.86 -31.84 -39.07
C VAL A 998 -11.86 -30.70 -39.22
N LEU A 999 -11.96 -29.70 -38.34
CA LEU A 999 -10.91 -28.69 -38.20
C LEU A 999 -9.95 -29.10 -37.08
N VAL A 1000 -8.68 -29.22 -37.45
CA VAL A 1000 -7.58 -29.52 -36.54
C VAL A 1000 -6.77 -28.26 -36.30
N ASN A 1001 -6.60 -27.93 -35.02
CA ASN A 1001 -5.79 -26.81 -34.57
C ASN A 1001 -4.83 -27.26 -33.47
N ALA A 1002 -3.56 -27.44 -33.80
CA ALA A 1002 -2.52 -27.72 -32.83
C ALA A 1002 -1.45 -26.64 -32.90
N ILE A 1003 -0.99 -26.16 -31.76
CA ILE A 1003 -0.01 -25.06 -31.71
C ILE A 1003 1.03 -25.29 -30.62
N TYR A 1004 2.27 -25.02 -30.98
CA TYR A 1004 3.43 -25.12 -30.12
C TYR A 1004 4.21 -23.80 -30.16
N PHE A 1005 4.58 -23.28 -28.99
CA PHE A 1005 5.42 -22.10 -28.85
C PHE A 1005 6.66 -22.41 -28.02
N LYS A 1006 7.78 -21.85 -28.48
CA LYS A 1006 9.10 -21.94 -27.88
C LYS A 1006 9.80 -20.60 -28.03
N GLY A 1007 10.30 -20.04 -26.94
CA GLY A 1007 10.97 -18.73 -26.96
C GLY A 1007 11.79 -18.51 -25.71
N ASN A 1008 13.04 -18.05 -25.86
CA ASN A 1008 13.90 -17.84 -24.71
C ASN A 1008 13.57 -16.51 -24.03
N TRP A 1009 13.63 -16.43 -22.70
CA TRP A 1009 13.50 -15.15 -21.99
C TRP A 1009 14.58 -14.17 -22.48
N ASN A 1010 14.25 -12.88 -22.57
CA ASN A 1010 15.26 -11.83 -22.78
C ASN A 1010 16.24 -11.77 -21.58
N LYS A 1011 15.75 -12.17 -20.40
CA LYS A 1011 16.49 -12.31 -19.15
C LYS A 1011 16.13 -13.64 -18.50
N GLN A 1012 17.00 -14.62 -18.70
CA GLN A 1012 16.83 -15.97 -18.17
C GLN A 1012 16.95 -15.98 -16.64
N PHE A 1013 16.27 -16.93 -16.01
CA PHE A 1013 16.49 -17.24 -14.60
C PHE A 1013 17.75 -18.10 -14.47
N GLU A 1014 18.39 -18.09 -13.30
CA GLU A 1014 19.49 -19.00 -13.00
C GLU A 1014 18.92 -20.27 -12.34
N GLU A 1015 19.21 -21.47 -12.87
CA GLU A 1015 18.72 -22.73 -12.29
C GLU A 1015 19.10 -22.90 -10.80
N ILE A 1016 20.24 -22.34 -10.38
CA ILE A 1016 20.70 -22.34 -8.98
C ILE A 1016 19.84 -21.46 -8.05
N ALA A 1017 19.02 -20.57 -8.60
CA ALA A 1017 18.07 -19.73 -7.88
C ALA A 1017 16.68 -20.39 -7.77
N THR A 1018 16.41 -21.43 -8.54
CA THR A 1018 15.16 -22.21 -8.46
C THR A 1018 15.15 -23.08 -7.21
N ARG A 1019 14.05 -23.00 -6.44
CA ARG A 1019 13.91 -23.66 -5.13
C ARG A 1019 12.51 -24.22 -4.95
N ASP A 1020 12.36 -25.19 -4.06
CA ASP A 1020 11.04 -25.63 -3.63
C ASP A 1020 10.35 -24.52 -2.82
N ALA A 1021 9.12 -24.19 -3.19
CA ALA A 1021 8.24 -23.25 -2.49
C ALA A 1021 6.81 -23.82 -2.43
N GLN A 1022 5.95 -23.23 -1.60
CA GLN A 1022 4.52 -23.58 -1.59
C GLN A 1022 3.77 -22.71 -2.58
N PHE A 1023 2.86 -23.31 -3.34
CA PHE A 1023 1.88 -22.64 -4.16
C PHE A 1023 0.50 -22.84 -3.52
N ARG A 1024 -0.21 -21.75 -3.21
CA ARG A 1024 -1.56 -21.76 -2.64
C ARG A 1024 -2.55 -22.10 -3.75
N LEU A 1025 -3.38 -23.12 -3.55
CA LEU A 1025 -4.47 -23.48 -4.47
C LEU A 1025 -5.74 -22.68 -4.14
N ASN A 1026 -5.98 -22.51 -2.85
CA ASN A 1026 -7.05 -21.71 -2.24
C ASN A 1026 -6.54 -21.16 -0.90
N LYS A 1027 -7.43 -20.59 -0.06
CA LYS A 1027 -7.07 -20.04 1.27
C LYS A 1027 -6.49 -21.06 2.26
N ASN A 1028 -6.78 -22.34 2.09
CA ASN A 1028 -6.47 -23.41 3.04
C ASN A 1028 -5.43 -24.41 2.50
N ASP A 1029 -5.44 -24.68 1.20
CA ASP A 1029 -4.65 -25.74 0.57
C ASP A 1029 -3.41 -25.21 -0.18
N THR A 1030 -2.29 -25.92 -0.03
CA THR A 1030 -1.02 -25.61 -0.69
C THR A 1030 -0.38 -26.85 -1.32
N LYS A 1031 0.26 -26.69 -2.49
CA LYS A 1031 1.04 -27.73 -3.16
C LYS A 1031 2.49 -27.25 -3.41
N PRO A 1032 3.52 -28.09 -3.20
CA PRO A 1032 4.90 -27.68 -3.46
C PRO A 1032 5.20 -27.53 -4.96
N VAL A 1033 5.98 -26.51 -5.32
CA VAL A 1033 6.41 -26.20 -6.70
C VAL A 1033 7.90 -25.85 -6.77
N LYS A 1034 8.50 -26.02 -7.95
CA LYS A 1034 9.80 -25.44 -8.28
C LYS A 1034 9.62 -23.96 -8.64
N MET A 1035 9.85 -23.07 -7.69
CA MET A 1035 9.76 -21.62 -7.86
C MET A 1035 11.09 -21.06 -8.36
N MET A 1036 11.09 -20.55 -9.59
CA MET A 1036 12.22 -19.89 -10.22
C MET A 1036 12.33 -18.46 -9.69
N HIS A 1037 13.54 -18.00 -9.38
CA HIS A 1037 13.76 -16.66 -8.84
C HIS A 1037 14.77 -15.88 -9.67
N GLN A 1038 14.44 -14.63 -10.00
CA GLN A 1038 15.40 -13.68 -10.55
C GLN A 1038 15.16 -12.27 -10.01
N LYS A 1039 16.17 -11.41 -10.13
CA LYS A 1039 16.05 -10.00 -9.82
C LYS A 1039 16.52 -9.17 -11.00
N SER A 1040 15.61 -8.43 -11.64
CA SER A 1040 15.97 -7.56 -12.77
C SER A 1040 14.93 -6.49 -13.07
N LYS A 1041 15.27 -5.58 -13.98
CA LYS A 1041 14.35 -4.54 -14.45
C LYS A 1041 13.31 -5.08 -15.45
N PHE A 1042 12.03 -4.94 -15.13
CA PHE A 1042 10.87 -5.35 -15.92
C PHE A 1042 9.78 -4.26 -15.87
N PRO A 1043 8.95 -4.08 -16.92
CA PRO A 1043 7.73 -3.29 -16.81
C PRO A 1043 6.76 -3.95 -15.83
N LEU A 1044 6.27 -3.18 -14.86
CA LEU A 1044 5.33 -3.62 -13.84
C LEU A 1044 4.28 -2.52 -13.63
N THR A 1045 3.04 -2.90 -13.39
CA THR A 1045 1.99 -1.98 -12.92
C THR A 1045 1.10 -2.61 -11.85
N TYR A 1046 0.30 -1.77 -11.20
CA TYR A 1046 -0.64 -2.14 -10.14
C TYR A 1046 -2.02 -1.59 -10.50
N ILE A 1047 -3.04 -2.43 -10.46
CA ILE A 1047 -4.43 -2.10 -10.83
C ILE A 1047 -5.29 -2.13 -9.56
N PRO A 1048 -5.61 -0.97 -8.95
CA PRO A 1048 -6.40 -0.91 -7.73
C PRO A 1048 -7.82 -1.48 -7.88
N GLU A 1049 -8.45 -1.30 -9.04
CA GLU A 1049 -9.83 -1.68 -9.32
C GLU A 1049 -10.02 -3.20 -9.22
N ALA A 1050 -9.06 -3.94 -9.80
CA ALA A 1050 -9.02 -5.40 -9.81
C ALA A 1050 -8.28 -5.99 -8.61
N SER A 1051 -7.56 -5.18 -7.82
CA SER A 1051 -6.62 -5.60 -6.78
C SER A 1051 -5.59 -6.61 -7.32
N CYS A 1052 -4.87 -6.24 -8.39
CA CYS A 1052 -3.83 -7.09 -8.97
C CYS A 1052 -2.55 -6.34 -9.38
N GLN A 1053 -1.45 -7.08 -9.48
CA GLN A 1053 -0.20 -6.67 -10.11
C GLN A 1053 -0.12 -7.25 -11.53
N ILE A 1054 0.45 -6.51 -12.48
CA ILE A 1054 0.72 -6.98 -13.84
C ILE A 1054 2.20 -6.82 -14.15
N LEU A 1055 2.88 -7.94 -14.40
CA LEU A 1055 4.29 -8.01 -14.80
C LEU A 1055 4.43 -8.32 -16.28
N GLU A 1056 5.26 -7.58 -17.01
CA GLU A 1056 5.69 -7.91 -18.37
C GLU A 1056 7.09 -8.53 -18.36
N MET A 1057 7.21 -9.75 -18.91
CA MET A 1057 8.47 -10.46 -19.11
C MET A 1057 8.73 -10.64 -20.61
N PRO A 1058 9.60 -9.80 -21.23
CA PRO A 1058 9.94 -9.92 -22.64
C PRO A 1058 10.72 -11.21 -22.94
N TYR A 1059 10.39 -11.82 -24.07
CA TYR A 1059 11.22 -12.83 -24.73
C TYR A 1059 12.37 -12.17 -25.49
N LYS A 1060 13.38 -12.96 -25.84
CA LYS A 1060 14.56 -12.53 -26.60
C LYS A 1060 14.14 -11.77 -27.86
N GLY A 1061 14.77 -10.62 -28.11
CA GLY A 1061 14.42 -9.72 -29.22
C GLY A 1061 13.24 -8.78 -28.95
N GLU A 1062 12.55 -8.91 -27.81
CA GLU A 1062 11.47 -8.02 -27.33
C GLU A 1062 10.22 -7.93 -28.25
N GLU A 1063 10.13 -8.74 -29.31
CA GLU A 1063 8.95 -8.86 -30.18
C GLU A 1063 7.74 -9.50 -29.48
N LEU A 1064 8.00 -10.45 -28.56
CA LEU A 1064 7.00 -11.14 -27.75
C LEU A 1064 7.25 -10.86 -26.27
N SER A 1065 6.17 -10.81 -25.48
CA SER A 1065 6.24 -10.78 -24.01
C SER A 1065 5.22 -11.73 -23.40
N MET A 1066 5.56 -12.32 -22.25
CA MET A 1066 4.56 -12.87 -21.33
C MET A 1066 4.11 -11.77 -20.36
N LEU A 1067 2.81 -11.53 -20.29
CA LEU A 1067 2.15 -10.70 -19.30
C LEU A 1067 1.55 -11.63 -18.23
N ILE A 1068 1.77 -11.33 -16.96
CA ILE A 1068 1.28 -12.14 -15.83
C ILE A 1068 0.46 -11.23 -14.92
N PHE A 1069 -0.82 -11.57 -14.73
CA PHE A 1069 -1.78 -10.84 -13.93
C PHE A 1069 -2.03 -11.63 -12.65
N LEU A 1070 -1.50 -11.12 -11.53
CA LEU A 1070 -1.49 -11.77 -10.23
C LEU A 1070 -2.34 -10.96 -9.24
N PRO A 1071 -3.42 -11.51 -8.67
CA PRO A 1071 -4.13 -10.86 -7.56
C PRO A 1071 -3.19 -10.50 -6.41
N ASN A 1072 -3.51 -9.47 -5.63
CA ASN A 1072 -2.71 -9.13 -4.45
C ASN A 1072 -2.94 -10.13 -3.31
N GLU A 1073 -4.20 -10.54 -3.14
CA GLU A 1073 -4.68 -11.45 -2.12
C GLU A 1073 -5.80 -12.32 -2.68
N MET A 1074 -5.96 -13.52 -2.12
CA MET A 1074 -7.07 -14.40 -2.46
C MET A 1074 -8.33 -13.92 -1.72
N GLU A 1075 -9.11 -13.02 -2.32
CA GLU A 1075 -10.31 -12.45 -1.69
C GLU A 1075 -11.46 -13.48 -1.59
N ASP A 1076 -11.65 -14.32 -2.61
CA ASP A 1076 -12.73 -15.32 -2.69
C ASP A 1076 -12.43 -16.65 -1.96
N SER A 1077 -13.30 -17.65 -2.07
CA SER A 1077 -13.17 -18.97 -1.42
C SER A 1077 -12.56 -20.06 -2.33
N THR A 1078 -12.21 -19.69 -3.56
CA THR A 1078 -11.70 -20.56 -4.62
C THR A 1078 -10.27 -20.18 -4.96
N THR A 1079 -10.04 -19.53 -6.10
CA THR A 1079 -8.71 -19.27 -6.67
C THR A 1079 -8.22 -17.83 -6.47
N GLY A 1080 -9.04 -16.93 -5.92
CA GLY A 1080 -8.72 -15.49 -5.85
C GLY A 1080 -8.90 -14.73 -7.17
N LEU A 1081 -9.29 -15.41 -8.25
CA LEU A 1081 -9.35 -14.85 -9.60
C LEU A 1081 -10.72 -14.30 -9.99
N GLU A 1082 -11.80 -14.57 -9.25
CA GLU A 1082 -13.16 -14.26 -9.72
C GLU A 1082 -13.39 -12.76 -9.98
N LYS A 1083 -12.79 -11.90 -9.14
CA LYS A 1083 -12.83 -10.44 -9.26
C LYS A 1083 -12.08 -9.96 -10.50
N LEU A 1084 -10.91 -10.54 -10.78
CA LEU A 1084 -10.08 -10.23 -11.93
C LEU A 1084 -10.76 -10.68 -13.24
N GLU A 1085 -11.18 -11.95 -13.32
CA GLU A 1085 -11.89 -12.49 -14.49
C GLU A 1085 -13.18 -11.70 -14.80
N LYS A 1086 -13.91 -11.23 -13.79
CA LYS A 1086 -15.11 -10.40 -13.97
C LYS A 1086 -14.82 -9.00 -14.50
N GLN A 1087 -13.67 -8.42 -14.17
CA GLN A 1087 -13.27 -7.08 -14.63
C GLN A 1087 -12.45 -7.08 -15.92
N LEU A 1088 -11.98 -8.24 -16.39
CA LEU A 1088 -11.10 -8.34 -17.54
C LEU A 1088 -11.84 -8.19 -18.88
N THR A 1089 -12.18 -6.96 -19.24
CA THR A 1089 -12.71 -6.58 -20.56
C THR A 1089 -11.57 -6.29 -21.55
N TYR A 1090 -11.90 -6.15 -22.85
CA TYR A 1090 -10.91 -5.76 -23.86
C TYR A 1090 -10.33 -4.37 -23.57
N GLU A 1091 -11.18 -3.43 -23.19
CA GLU A 1091 -10.82 -2.05 -22.86
C GLU A 1091 -9.83 -2.03 -21.69
N ASN A 1092 -10.17 -2.74 -20.61
CA ASN A 1092 -9.33 -2.85 -19.41
C ASN A 1092 -8.01 -3.58 -19.71
N PHE A 1093 -8.04 -4.70 -20.43
CA PHE A 1093 -6.81 -5.41 -20.84
C PHE A 1093 -5.87 -4.52 -21.64
N MET A 1094 -6.41 -3.72 -22.57
CA MET A 1094 -5.61 -2.79 -23.36
C MET A 1094 -5.06 -1.65 -22.51
N GLU A 1095 -5.89 -1.02 -21.68
CA GLU A 1095 -5.49 0.09 -20.79
C GLU A 1095 -4.39 -0.32 -19.81
N TRP A 1096 -4.61 -1.42 -19.08
CA TRP A 1096 -3.70 -1.91 -18.05
C TRP A 1096 -2.35 -2.42 -18.61
N THR A 1097 -2.29 -2.76 -19.90
CA THR A 1097 -1.06 -3.27 -20.55
C THR A 1097 -0.42 -2.28 -21.54
N ARG A 1098 -0.83 -1.00 -21.52
CA ARG A 1098 -0.17 0.09 -22.26
C ARG A 1098 1.27 0.28 -21.78
N PRO A 1099 2.25 0.50 -22.68
CA PRO A 1099 3.62 0.84 -22.30
C PRO A 1099 3.73 2.04 -21.35
N ASP A 1100 2.88 3.06 -21.53
CA ASP A 1100 2.86 4.27 -20.68
C ASP A 1100 2.36 4.01 -19.25
N MET A 1101 1.66 2.89 -19.03
CA MET A 1101 1.07 2.50 -17.74
C MET A 1101 1.95 1.49 -16.98
N MET A 1102 3.03 0.99 -17.58
CA MET A 1102 3.90 -0.05 -17.02
C MET A 1102 5.33 0.47 -16.78
N ASP A 1103 5.62 0.84 -15.53
CA ASP A 1103 6.92 1.39 -15.15
C ASP A 1103 8.03 0.32 -15.18
N LYS A 1104 9.15 0.62 -15.84
CA LYS A 1104 10.31 -0.30 -15.95
C LYS A 1104 11.18 -0.26 -14.68
N VAL A 1105 10.65 -0.83 -13.60
CA VAL A 1105 11.27 -0.88 -12.26
C VAL A 1105 12.10 -2.13 -12.03
N GLU A 1106 12.94 -2.14 -10.99
CA GLU A 1106 13.68 -3.34 -10.56
C GLU A 1106 12.78 -4.25 -9.72
N VAL A 1107 12.46 -5.43 -10.27
CA VAL A 1107 11.55 -6.40 -9.67
C VAL A 1107 12.31 -7.64 -9.21
N GLN A 1108 11.99 -8.14 -8.02
CA GLN A 1108 12.31 -9.50 -7.59
C GLN A 1108 11.13 -10.41 -8.00
N VAL A 1109 11.37 -11.25 -9.00
CA VAL A 1109 10.36 -12.12 -9.61
C VAL A 1109 10.51 -13.53 -9.07
N GLY A 1110 9.41 -14.08 -8.55
CA GLY A 1110 9.22 -15.50 -8.29
C GLY A 1110 8.15 -16.04 -9.23
N LEU A 1111 8.49 -17.04 -10.05
CA LEU A 1111 7.57 -17.65 -11.02
C LEU A 1111 7.70 -19.19 -10.94
N PRO A 1112 6.60 -19.97 -10.80
CA PRO A 1112 6.71 -21.41 -10.84
C PRO A 1112 7.22 -21.88 -12.20
N ARG A 1113 8.08 -22.89 -12.20
CA ARG A 1113 8.36 -23.73 -13.37
C ARG A 1113 7.14 -24.65 -13.54
N PHE A 1114 6.48 -24.59 -14.69
CA PHE A 1114 5.27 -25.37 -14.94
C PHE A 1114 5.15 -25.82 -16.39
N LYS A 1115 4.24 -26.76 -16.60
CA LYS A 1115 3.88 -27.31 -17.90
C LYS A 1115 2.36 -27.43 -17.97
N MET A 1116 1.78 -27.17 -19.13
CA MET A 1116 0.34 -27.29 -19.39
C MET A 1116 0.13 -27.85 -20.79
N GLU A 1117 -0.71 -28.88 -20.91
CA GLU A 1117 -1.12 -29.50 -22.17
C GLU A 1117 -2.63 -29.69 -22.16
N GLU A 1118 -3.36 -28.72 -22.73
CA GLU A 1118 -4.82 -28.67 -22.68
C GLU A 1118 -5.44 -28.94 -24.05
N SER A 1119 -6.59 -29.63 -24.06
CA SER A 1119 -7.26 -30.11 -25.28
C SER A 1119 -8.77 -29.90 -25.19
N TYR A 1120 -9.33 -29.20 -26.18
CA TYR A 1120 -10.73 -28.77 -26.21
C TYR A 1120 -11.44 -29.25 -27.48
N ASP A 1121 -12.64 -29.80 -27.32
CA ASP A 1121 -13.62 -29.87 -28.42
C ASP A 1121 -14.39 -28.56 -28.46
N MET A 1122 -14.05 -27.71 -29.43
CA MET A 1122 -14.58 -26.35 -29.52
C MET A 1122 -16.05 -26.31 -29.94
N LYS A 1123 -16.67 -27.43 -30.35
CA LYS A 1123 -18.04 -27.43 -30.88
C LYS A 1123 -19.04 -26.81 -29.92
N GLU A 1124 -19.10 -27.30 -28.68
CA GLU A 1124 -20.11 -26.86 -27.70
C GLU A 1124 -19.85 -25.42 -27.24
N VAL A 1125 -18.57 -25.07 -27.06
CA VAL A 1125 -18.13 -23.71 -26.73
C VAL A 1125 -18.56 -22.72 -27.81
N LEU A 1126 -18.28 -23.00 -29.09
CA LEU A 1126 -18.62 -22.12 -30.22
C LEU A 1126 -20.13 -22.00 -30.43
N VAL A 1127 -20.89 -23.10 -30.25
CA VAL A 1127 -22.36 -23.08 -30.26
C VAL A 1127 -22.89 -22.16 -29.15
N SER A 1128 -22.34 -22.24 -27.93
CA SER A 1128 -22.71 -21.35 -26.81
C SER A 1128 -22.36 -19.87 -27.05
N MET A 1129 -21.41 -19.59 -27.95
CA MET A 1129 -21.01 -18.25 -28.37
C MET A 1129 -21.79 -17.74 -29.61
N GLY A 1130 -22.77 -18.51 -30.12
CA GLY A 1130 -23.67 -18.13 -31.21
C GLY A 1130 -23.35 -18.73 -32.58
N MET A 1131 -22.29 -19.53 -32.71
CA MET A 1131 -21.95 -20.23 -33.96
C MET A 1131 -22.70 -21.57 -34.03
N VAL A 1132 -24.01 -21.52 -34.33
CA VAL A 1132 -24.90 -22.69 -34.30
C VAL A 1132 -24.96 -23.41 -35.65
N ASP A 1133 -25.22 -22.67 -36.72
CA ASP A 1133 -25.54 -23.22 -38.05
C ASP A 1133 -24.35 -24.01 -38.63
N ALA A 1134 -23.12 -23.61 -38.31
CA ALA A 1134 -21.91 -24.30 -38.76
C ALA A 1134 -21.83 -25.78 -38.34
N PHE A 1135 -22.55 -26.17 -37.28
CA PHE A 1135 -22.57 -27.51 -36.71
C PHE A 1135 -23.92 -28.24 -36.88
N ASP A 1136 -24.89 -27.63 -37.56
CA ASP A 1136 -26.24 -28.14 -37.82
C ASP A 1136 -26.39 -28.51 -39.31
N MET A 1137 -26.44 -29.81 -39.61
CA MET A 1137 -26.50 -30.35 -40.97
C MET A 1137 -27.70 -29.86 -41.79
N ALA A 1138 -28.78 -29.37 -41.15
CA ALA A 1138 -29.94 -28.83 -41.85
C ALA A 1138 -29.85 -27.32 -42.15
N LYS A 1139 -28.85 -26.62 -41.59
CA LYS A 1139 -28.69 -25.15 -41.68
C LYS A 1139 -27.31 -24.70 -42.18
N SER A 1140 -26.31 -25.57 -42.12
CA SER A 1140 -24.93 -25.26 -42.48
C SER A 1140 -24.78 -24.91 -43.96
N ASP A 1141 -24.50 -23.64 -44.25
CA ASP A 1141 -24.23 -23.18 -45.62
C ASP A 1141 -22.71 -23.07 -45.85
N PHE A 1142 -22.12 -24.18 -46.27
CA PHE A 1142 -20.74 -24.27 -46.75
C PHE A 1142 -20.65 -24.41 -48.27
N SER A 1143 -21.62 -23.83 -49.00
CA SER A 1143 -21.65 -23.81 -50.48
C SER A 1143 -20.40 -23.20 -51.13
N GLY A 1144 -19.63 -22.39 -50.39
CA GLY A 1144 -18.33 -21.89 -50.82
C GLY A 1144 -17.17 -22.91 -50.72
N MET A 1145 -17.32 -23.99 -49.95
CA MET A 1145 -16.35 -25.10 -49.88
C MET A 1145 -16.67 -26.22 -50.85
N SER A 1146 -17.95 -26.60 -50.95
CA SER A 1146 -18.43 -27.73 -51.74
C SER A 1146 -19.86 -27.45 -52.22
N PRO A 1147 -20.26 -27.85 -53.44
CA PRO A 1147 -21.64 -27.70 -53.93
C PRO A 1147 -22.64 -28.67 -53.27
N ALA A 1148 -22.20 -29.51 -52.33
CA ALA A 1148 -23.07 -30.43 -51.61
C ALA A 1148 -23.70 -29.76 -50.37
N ASN A 1149 -25.02 -29.87 -50.26
CA ASN A 1149 -25.81 -29.19 -49.23
C ASN A 1149 -25.80 -29.86 -47.83
N ASP A 1150 -25.09 -30.99 -47.65
CA ASP A 1150 -25.00 -31.72 -46.38
C ASP A 1150 -23.60 -31.66 -45.72
N LEU A 1151 -22.70 -30.81 -46.24
CA LEU A 1151 -21.40 -30.55 -45.64
C LEU A 1151 -21.56 -29.69 -44.38
N VAL A 1152 -21.10 -30.20 -43.24
CA VAL A 1152 -21.22 -29.57 -41.91
C VAL A 1152 -19.92 -29.75 -41.11
N VAL A 1153 -19.55 -28.78 -40.27
CA VAL A 1153 -18.43 -28.92 -39.34
C VAL A 1153 -18.81 -29.96 -38.29
N SER A 1154 -18.14 -31.11 -38.33
CA SER A 1154 -18.44 -32.24 -37.45
C SER A 1154 -17.71 -32.10 -36.11
N LYS A 1155 -16.43 -31.72 -36.17
CA LYS A 1155 -15.55 -31.53 -35.00
C LYS A 1155 -14.58 -30.37 -35.23
N VAL A 1156 -14.26 -29.64 -34.16
CA VAL A 1156 -13.19 -28.63 -34.12
C VAL A 1156 -12.35 -28.93 -32.89
N VAL A 1157 -11.14 -29.44 -33.07
CA VAL A 1157 -10.27 -29.82 -31.95
C VAL A 1157 -9.12 -28.85 -31.85
N HIS A 1158 -9.00 -28.20 -30.69
CA HIS A 1158 -7.87 -27.35 -30.33
C HIS A 1158 -7.03 -28.03 -29.26
N LYS A 1159 -5.70 -28.09 -29.46
CA LYS A 1159 -4.76 -28.53 -28.43
C LYS A 1159 -3.56 -27.60 -28.39
N ALA A 1160 -3.23 -27.13 -27.19
CA ALA A 1160 -2.15 -26.18 -26.95
C ALA A 1160 -1.20 -26.72 -25.88
N PHE A 1161 0.10 -26.45 -26.08
CA PHE A 1161 1.17 -26.90 -25.19
C PHE A 1161 2.05 -25.72 -24.81
N VAL A 1162 2.37 -25.60 -23.52
CA VAL A 1162 3.39 -24.66 -23.02
C VAL A 1162 4.19 -25.29 -21.88
N GLU A 1163 5.48 -25.02 -21.85
CA GLU A 1163 6.39 -25.41 -20.77
C GLU A 1163 7.24 -24.18 -20.39
N VAL A 1164 7.07 -23.67 -19.16
CA VAL A 1164 7.74 -22.47 -18.65
C VAL A 1164 8.88 -22.88 -17.72
N ASN A 1165 10.10 -22.47 -18.08
CA ASN A 1165 11.33 -22.78 -17.35
C ASN A 1165 12.32 -21.60 -17.32
N GLU A 1166 13.51 -21.84 -16.78
CA GLU A 1166 14.51 -20.83 -16.52
C GLU A 1166 15.09 -20.19 -17.78
N GLU A 1167 15.23 -20.96 -18.86
CA GLU A 1167 15.71 -20.44 -20.14
C GLU A 1167 14.64 -19.64 -20.89
N GLY A 1168 13.37 -19.90 -20.64
CA GLY A 1168 12.24 -19.40 -21.42
C GLY A 1168 11.07 -20.37 -21.44
N THR A 1169 10.50 -20.48 -22.63
CA THR A 1169 9.63 -21.58 -23.02
C THR A 1169 10.48 -22.56 -23.84
N GLU A 1170 11.23 -23.42 -23.13
CA GLU A 1170 11.83 -24.71 -23.54
C GLU A 1170 12.41 -24.79 -24.97
N ALA A 1171 13.72 -24.77 -25.27
CA ALA A 1171 15.02 -24.95 -24.60
C ALA A 1171 16.09 -24.76 -25.74
N ALA A 1172 17.43 -24.89 -25.64
CA ALA A 1172 18.32 -25.47 -24.63
C ALA A 1172 19.72 -24.81 -24.70
N ALA A 1173 20.53 -25.02 -23.66
CA ALA A 1173 22.00 -25.04 -23.60
C ALA A 1173 22.75 -23.72 -23.32
N ALA A 1174 22.85 -23.41 -22.02
CA ALA A 1174 24.07 -23.06 -21.26
C ALA A 1174 25.21 -22.23 -21.90
N THR A 1175 25.52 -21.06 -21.31
CA THR A 1175 26.91 -20.75 -20.84
C THR A 1175 27.00 -19.56 -19.85
N ALA A 1176 27.90 -19.75 -18.87
CA ALA A 1176 28.32 -18.91 -17.73
C ALA A 1176 28.42 -17.35 -17.84
N ALA A 1177 28.16 -16.69 -16.71
CA ALA A 1177 28.82 -15.45 -16.22
C ALA A 1177 28.80 -15.45 -14.67
N ILE A 1178 29.93 -15.51 -13.95
CA ILE A 1178 30.84 -14.42 -13.54
C ILE A 1178 30.20 -13.40 -12.57
N MET A 1179 30.61 -13.49 -11.29
CA MET A 1179 30.26 -12.56 -10.21
C MET A 1179 30.95 -11.19 -10.35
N MET A 1180 30.24 -10.11 -10.00
CA MET A 1180 30.82 -8.87 -9.47
C MET A 1180 29.93 -8.27 -8.37
N MET A 1181 30.54 -7.81 -7.27
CA MET A 1181 29.86 -7.03 -6.21
C MET A 1181 29.75 -5.55 -6.60
N ARG A 1182 28.64 -4.88 -6.21
CA ARG A 1182 28.62 -3.52 -5.59
C ARG A 1182 27.20 -3.00 -5.28
N CYS A 1183 27.05 -2.53 -4.03
CA CYS A 1183 26.13 -1.51 -3.49
C CYS A 1183 24.58 -1.65 -3.62
N MET A 1184 23.87 -1.07 -2.65
CA MET A 1184 22.41 -1.18 -2.47
C MET A 1184 21.57 -0.59 -3.61
N PRO A 1185 20.59 -1.35 -4.14
CA PRO A 1185 19.42 -0.81 -4.81
C PRO A 1185 18.35 -0.36 -3.79
N MET A 1186 17.35 0.40 -4.26
CA MET A 1186 16.06 0.55 -3.56
C MET A 1186 15.47 -0.84 -3.24
N ARG A 1187 14.56 -0.95 -2.24
CA ARG A 1187 13.83 -2.20 -2.01
C ARG A 1187 13.17 -2.61 -3.34
N PRO A 1188 13.56 -3.74 -3.96
CA PRO A 1188 13.00 -4.12 -5.25
C PRO A 1188 11.53 -4.42 -5.08
N THR A 1189 10.70 -4.01 -6.03
CA THR A 1189 9.29 -4.40 -6.01
C THR A 1189 9.21 -5.91 -6.13
N THR A 1190 8.42 -6.58 -5.30
CA THR A 1190 8.29 -8.04 -5.33
C THR A 1190 7.08 -8.44 -6.14
N PHE A 1191 7.25 -9.43 -7.01
CA PHE A 1191 6.18 -10.11 -7.75
C PHE A 1191 6.41 -11.62 -7.62
N ILE A 1192 5.63 -12.28 -6.76
CA ILE A 1192 5.82 -13.70 -6.42
C ILE A 1192 4.52 -14.44 -6.76
N ALA A 1193 4.51 -15.17 -7.87
CA ALA A 1193 3.35 -15.91 -8.35
C ALA A 1193 3.17 -17.25 -7.60
N ASP A 1194 2.92 -17.16 -6.29
CA ASP A 1194 2.75 -18.30 -5.36
C ASP A 1194 1.29 -18.71 -5.12
N HIS A 1195 0.36 -18.23 -5.95
CA HIS A 1195 -1.07 -18.48 -5.91
C HIS A 1195 -1.66 -18.22 -7.31
N PRO A 1196 -2.95 -18.52 -7.58
CA PRO A 1196 -3.46 -18.57 -8.95
C PRO A 1196 -3.36 -17.24 -9.71
N PHE A 1197 -2.98 -17.32 -10.98
CA PHE A 1197 -2.76 -16.16 -11.84
C PHE A 1197 -3.25 -16.40 -13.27
N LEU A 1198 -3.54 -15.30 -13.99
CA LEU A 1198 -3.74 -15.32 -15.44
C LEU A 1198 -2.44 -14.94 -16.14
N PHE A 1199 -2.18 -15.52 -17.31
CA PHE A 1199 -1.05 -15.14 -18.14
C PHE A 1199 -1.41 -15.08 -19.62
N PHE A 1200 -0.73 -14.19 -20.35
CA PHE A 1200 -0.96 -13.93 -21.76
C PHE A 1200 0.38 -13.80 -22.48
N ILE A 1201 0.56 -14.46 -23.62
CA ILE A 1201 1.73 -14.24 -24.49
C ILE A 1201 1.28 -13.32 -25.62
N ARG A 1202 1.85 -12.12 -25.68
CA ARG A 1202 1.49 -11.01 -26.58
C ARG A 1202 2.58 -10.78 -27.62
N HIS A 1203 2.18 -10.51 -28.87
CA HIS A 1203 3.06 -9.92 -29.89
C HIS A 1203 3.02 -8.40 -29.78
N ASN A 1204 4.12 -7.80 -29.34
CA ASN A 1204 4.18 -6.43 -28.82
C ASN A 1204 3.94 -5.35 -29.88
N SER A 1205 4.36 -5.58 -31.13
CA SER A 1205 4.18 -4.61 -32.22
C SER A 1205 2.71 -4.47 -32.65
N SER A 1206 1.96 -5.58 -32.68
CA SER A 1206 0.54 -5.64 -33.08
C SER A 1206 -0.45 -5.59 -31.90
N MET A 1207 0.05 -5.72 -30.66
CA MET A 1207 -0.71 -5.93 -29.42
C MET A 1207 -1.63 -7.18 -29.42
N SER A 1208 -1.40 -8.14 -30.33
CA SER A 1208 -2.22 -9.35 -30.43
C SER A 1208 -1.84 -10.41 -29.39
N VAL A 1209 -2.84 -10.96 -28.70
CA VAL A 1209 -2.68 -12.12 -27.80
C VAL A 1209 -2.54 -13.39 -28.62
N LEU A 1210 -1.39 -14.06 -28.50
CA LEU A 1210 -1.10 -15.33 -29.16
C LEU A 1210 -1.55 -16.52 -28.31
N PHE A 1211 -1.37 -16.43 -27.00
CA PHE A 1211 -1.78 -17.45 -26.02
C PHE A 1211 -2.39 -16.78 -24.79
N ALA A 1212 -3.36 -17.45 -24.19
CA ALA A 1212 -3.98 -17.08 -22.92
C ALA A 1212 -4.05 -18.31 -22.02
N GLY A 1213 -3.88 -18.11 -20.73
CA GLY A 1213 -4.01 -19.19 -19.76
C GLY A 1213 -4.29 -18.73 -18.34
N ARG A 1214 -4.79 -19.68 -17.56
CA ARG A 1214 -5.05 -19.60 -16.13
C ARG A 1214 -4.31 -20.74 -15.44
N TYR A 1215 -3.47 -20.40 -14.49
CA TYR A 1215 -2.70 -21.37 -13.71
C TYR A 1215 -3.24 -21.40 -12.28
N CYS A 1216 -3.98 -22.46 -11.94
CA CYS A 1216 -4.64 -22.64 -10.64
C CYS A 1216 -4.05 -23.78 -9.81
N SER A 1217 -3.54 -24.83 -10.47
CA SER A 1217 -2.89 -25.96 -9.80
C SER A 1217 -1.62 -26.40 -10.52
N PRO A 1218 -0.52 -26.65 -9.79
CA PRO A 1218 0.60 -27.43 -10.30
C PRO A 1218 0.20 -28.88 -10.59
N GLU A 1219 0.89 -29.53 -11.53
CA GLU A 1219 0.84 -30.98 -11.77
C GLU A 1219 1.41 -31.79 -10.59
#